data_AF-A0A943FZB0-F1
#
_entry.id   AF-A0A943FZB0-F1
#
_cell.length_a   1.000
_cell.length_b   1.000
_cell.length_c   1.000
_cell.angle_alpha   90.00
_cell.angle_beta   90.00
_cell.angle_gamma   90.00
#
_symmetry.space_group_name_H-M   'P 1'
#
loop_
_entity.id
_entity.type
_entity.pdbx_description
1 polymer ?
#
loop_
_entity_poly.entity_id
_entity_poly.type
_entity_poly.pdbx_seq_one_letter_code
_entity_poly.pdbx_strand_id
1 'polypeptide(L)'
;MSKDHELFVSMPVGKAVAKLAIPTVISQIIVILYSMADTFFIGQTGDPNQLAALSIAFPIYTVLTAVANLFGIGANSLIARSMGQNDEATAKKASSFCFWGSIVATAILCLVLAIFMKPILMLAGADDLTFRYTADYLLYVFVIGGIPTVAGLALGHLVRAVGKTREAGVGLAIGGILNIILDPIFVLVFDMGVSGAAIATAISNTVSLIFFLVVLFKIRGNTCLTLSPKQFTMKRKVSLGILSVGFPAAISVLLVCFSISLLTALILRHENGNIIAAAYGVTAKCGTIALHISIGIAQGVMPLIGYSYGAKDHKRVREVTRLAFIILWIFSIAFLVLVQLIPDLFIKMFIDDAATIAVGGEFIRRWSWCAIGMCLVAMYDAIFQAVGKWKTSLWVAVIRFIVAFPAFCFILDALFGVQGLMWVQPIADTIALLLAAVLFRRFKKTLSKHAEQPDEIPAIQPTTNRIVTISREFGSGGRTIGKEVAAELGIPCYDSELIEKISAQSGFAKEYVEKYGEDTISDNLYENALAGRTADGQSDSDKLWFAQKKVISDLASKGPCVIVGRCADYILRDLANCLTVFIHASDEKRADRIVSVYGQRDQSPIRRIQDKDKKRKAYYEIYTGTEWGKAANYDLCLDSGVLGIDQCVKTIKELY
;
A
#
# COMPACT_ATOMS: atom_id res chain seq x y z
N MET A 1 -2.75 8.54 -28.85
CA MET A 1 -2.43 7.76 -27.64
C MET A 1 -0.93 7.81 -27.39
N SER A 2 -0.48 8.08 -26.16
CA SER A 2 0.95 8.00 -25.84
C SER A 2 1.41 6.54 -25.87
N LYS A 3 2.67 6.28 -26.27
CA LYS A 3 3.27 4.92 -26.26
C LYS A 3 3.20 4.22 -24.89
N ASP A 4 3.08 5.00 -23.82
CA ASP A 4 2.98 4.48 -22.45
C ASP A 4 1.57 3.94 -22.16
N HIS A 5 0.53 4.52 -22.74
CA HIS A 5 -0.83 3.99 -22.64
C HIS A 5 -1.00 2.66 -23.41
N GLU A 6 -0.32 2.53 -24.55
CA GLU A 6 -0.30 1.31 -25.37
C GLU A 6 0.32 0.12 -24.62
N LEU A 7 1.39 0.35 -23.85
CA LEU A 7 2.03 -0.66 -23.00
C LEU A 7 1.02 -1.31 -22.02
N PHE A 8 0.19 -0.49 -21.39
CA PHE A 8 -0.74 -0.96 -20.36
C PHE A 8 -2.01 -1.59 -20.92
N VAL A 9 -2.50 -1.10 -22.08
CA VAL A 9 -3.82 -1.48 -22.61
C VAL A 9 -3.74 -2.54 -23.71
N SER A 10 -2.91 -2.35 -24.73
CA SER A 10 -2.99 -3.13 -25.98
C SER A 10 -1.78 -4.04 -26.23
N MET A 11 -0.62 -3.76 -25.63
CA MET A 11 0.57 -4.58 -25.84
C MET A 11 0.35 -6.04 -25.39
N PRO A 12 0.79 -7.06 -26.15
CA PRO A 12 0.69 -8.45 -25.73
C PRO A 12 1.40 -8.70 -24.40
N VAL A 13 0.78 -9.48 -23.51
CA VAL A 13 1.24 -9.69 -22.13
C VAL A 13 2.71 -10.12 -22.05
N GLY A 14 3.15 -11.06 -22.89
CA GLY A 14 4.54 -11.51 -22.91
C GLY A 14 5.54 -10.38 -23.23
N LYS A 15 5.22 -9.54 -24.21
CA LYS A 15 6.04 -8.38 -24.59
C LYS A 15 6.02 -7.30 -23.51
N ALA A 16 4.87 -7.06 -22.89
CA ALA A 16 4.73 -6.10 -21.80
C ALA A 16 5.53 -6.52 -20.56
N VAL A 17 5.42 -7.79 -20.16
CA VAL A 17 6.19 -8.36 -19.05
C VAL A 17 7.70 -8.27 -19.33
N ALA A 18 8.16 -8.68 -20.51
CA ALA A 18 9.58 -8.59 -20.86
C ALA A 18 10.10 -7.14 -20.83
N LYS A 19 9.36 -6.20 -21.43
CA LYS A 19 9.71 -4.78 -21.49
C LYS A 19 9.82 -4.12 -20.11
N LEU A 20 9.09 -4.63 -19.12
CA LEU A 20 9.10 -4.10 -17.75
C LEU A 20 10.02 -4.87 -16.80
N ALA A 21 10.03 -6.20 -16.86
CA ALA A 21 10.81 -7.03 -15.95
C ALA A 21 12.31 -6.97 -16.26
N ILE A 22 12.73 -7.05 -17.53
CA ILE A 22 14.15 -7.15 -17.91
C ILE A 22 14.97 -5.95 -17.39
N PRO A 23 14.58 -4.68 -17.63
CA PRO A 23 15.36 -3.55 -17.11
C PRO A 23 15.40 -3.50 -15.58
N THR A 24 14.32 -3.95 -14.93
CA THR A 24 14.27 -4.01 -13.46
C THR A 24 15.22 -5.10 -12.93
N VAL A 25 15.23 -6.30 -13.53
CA VAL A 25 16.17 -7.38 -13.16
C VAL A 25 17.61 -6.94 -13.33
N ILE A 26 17.95 -6.31 -14.46
CA ILE A 26 19.30 -5.76 -14.70
C ILE A 26 19.67 -4.75 -13.61
N SER A 27 18.75 -3.84 -13.26
CA SER A 27 18.99 -2.87 -12.19
C SER A 27 19.22 -3.52 -10.83
N GLN A 28 18.50 -4.61 -10.52
CA GLN A 28 18.66 -5.35 -9.27
C GLN A 28 19.97 -6.15 -9.22
N ILE A 29 20.45 -6.66 -10.36
CA ILE A 29 21.77 -7.29 -10.46
C ILE A 29 22.88 -6.25 -10.23
N ILE A 30 22.76 -5.05 -10.81
CA ILE A 30 23.74 -3.97 -10.59
C ILE A 30 23.79 -3.57 -9.11
N VAL A 31 22.65 -3.57 -8.41
CA VAL A 31 22.60 -3.30 -6.97
C VAL A 31 23.48 -4.28 -6.18
N ILE A 32 23.45 -5.55 -6.55
CA ILE A 32 24.31 -6.57 -5.93
C ILE A 32 25.78 -6.29 -6.25
N LEU A 33 26.11 -6.05 -7.52
CA LEU A 33 27.50 -5.88 -7.96
C LEU A 33 28.22 -4.74 -7.24
N TYR A 34 27.56 -3.59 -7.06
CA TYR A 34 28.21 -2.47 -6.37
C TYR A 34 28.33 -2.72 -4.86
N SER A 35 27.32 -3.35 -4.23
CA SER A 35 27.44 -3.72 -2.80
C SER A 35 28.60 -4.70 -2.54
N MET A 36 28.93 -5.53 -3.52
CA MET A 36 30.10 -6.42 -3.49
C MET A 36 31.40 -5.65 -3.73
N ALA A 37 31.39 -4.61 -4.58
CA ALA A 37 32.54 -3.75 -4.83
C ALA A 37 32.96 -2.99 -3.57
N ASP A 38 32.02 -2.38 -2.83
CA ASP A 38 32.30 -1.69 -1.55
C ASP A 38 33.07 -2.62 -0.60
N THR A 39 32.55 -3.85 -0.41
CA THR A 39 33.14 -4.84 0.49
C THR A 39 34.52 -5.30 -0.02
N PHE A 40 34.67 -5.46 -1.33
CA PHE A 40 35.90 -5.93 -1.96
C PHE A 40 37.04 -4.92 -1.82
N PHE A 41 36.80 -3.64 -2.16
CA PHE A 41 37.83 -2.60 -2.09
C PHE A 41 38.20 -2.26 -0.65
N ILE A 42 37.24 -2.24 0.27
CA ILE A 42 37.55 -2.06 1.69
C ILE A 42 38.33 -3.25 2.23
N GLY A 43 38.01 -4.48 1.82
CA GLY A 43 38.79 -5.66 2.18
C GLY A 43 40.26 -5.60 1.75
N GLN A 44 40.57 -4.89 0.65
CA GLN A 44 41.95 -4.69 0.19
C GLN A 44 42.76 -3.71 1.04
N THR A 45 42.13 -2.92 1.91
CA THR A 45 42.86 -2.05 2.86
C THR A 45 43.66 -2.84 3.90
N GLY A 46 43.34 -4.13 4.10
CA GLY A 46 44.02 -5.01 5.04
C GLY A 46 43.66 -4.78 6.51
N ASP A 47 42.71 -3.88 6.81
CA ASP A 47 42.26 -3.59 8.18
C ASP A 47 40.92 -4.30 8.49
N PRO A 48 40.91 -5.33 9.37
CA PRO A 48 39.68 -6.05 9.74
C PRO A 48 38.62 -5.16 10.39
N ASN A 49 39.02 -4.09 11.09
CA ASN A 49 38.08 -3.21 11.79
C ASN A 49 37.22 -2.41 10.81
N GLN A 50 37.77 -2.07 9.64
CA GLN A 50 37.05 -1.39 8.58
C GLN A 50 35.94 -2.27 7.98
N LEU A 51 36.21 -3.57 7.80
CA LEU A 51 35.21 -4.53 7.32
C LEU A 51 34.11 -4.80 8.36
N ALA A 52 34.50 -4.89 9.64
CA ALA A 52 33.55 -5.00 10.75
C ALA A 52 32.66 -3.75 10.84
N ALA A 53 33.23 -2.56 10.64
CA ALA A 53 32.49 -1.30 10.67
C ALA A 53 31.36 -1.23 9.63
N LEU A 54 31.57 -1.73 8.42
CA LEU A 54 30.52 -1.85 7.40
C LEU A 54 29.38 -2.77 7.84
N SER A 55 29.73 -3.90 8.46
CA SER A 55 28.74 -4.89 8.94
C SER A 55 27.84 -4.29 10.02
N ILE A 56 28.40 -3.45 10.91
CA ILE A 56 27.67 -2.70 11.93
C ILE A 56 26.82 -1.58 11.30
N ALA A 57 27.34 -0.89 10.28
CA ALA A 57 26.62 0.18 9.60
C ALA A 57 25.43 -0.32 8.75
N PHE A 58 25.50 -1.55 8.23
CA PHE A 58 24.56 -2.07 7.24
C PHE A 58 23.08 -2.07 7.69
N PRO A 59 22.70 -2.56 8.89
CA PRO A 59 21.31 -2.50 9.35
C PRO A 59 20.80 -1.06 9.50
N ILE A 60 21.67 -0.13 9.91
CA ILE A 60 21.35 1.29 10.06
C ILE A 60 21.12 1.89 8.66
N TYR A 61 22.05 1.71 7.73
CA TYR A 61 21.93 2.21 6.35
C TYR A 61 20.67 1.69 5.65
N THR A 62 20.31 0.43 5.88
CA THR A 62 19.13 -0.22 5.31
C THR A 62 17.80 0.44 5.74
N VAL A 63 17.77 1.24 6.81
CA VAL A 63 16.62 2.08 7.17
C VAL A 63 16.26 3.07 6.07
N LEU A 64 17.25 3.62 5.34
CA LEU A 64 16.98 4.49 4.19
C LEU A 64 16.22 3.75 3.09
N THR A 65 16.62 2.51 2.79
CA THR A 65 15.92 1.63 1.86
C THR A 65 14.49 1.35 2.33
N ALA A 66 14.28 1.16 3.64
CA ALA A 66 12.94 0.97 4.21
C ALA A 66 12.05 2.21 3.99
N VAL A 67 12.56 3.43 4.19
CA VAL A 67 11.83 4.68 3.89
C VAL A 67 11.54 4.81 2.40
N ALA A 68 12.54 4.55 1.55
CA ALA A 68 12.36 4.60 0.10
C ALA A 68 11.27 3.61 -0.36
N ASN A 69 11.23 2.40 0.21
CA ASN A 69 10.19 1.42 -0.06
C ASN A 69 8.82 1.84 0.49
N LEU A 70 8.77 2.43 1.70
CA LEU A 70 7.54 2.92 2.32
C LEU A 70 6.81 3.92 1.41
N PHE A 71 7.52 4.90 0.88
CA PHE A 71 6.91 5.90 0.00
C PHE A 71 6.87 5.43 -1.45
N GLY A 72 7.96 4.87 -1.97
CA GLY A 72 8.13 4.50 -3.37
C GLY A 72 7.21 3.38 -3.83
N ILE A 73 7.21 2.23 -3.15
CA ILE A 73 6.36 1.09 -3.51
C ILE A 73 4.88 1.42 -3.29
N GLY A 74 4.57 2.13 -2.18
CA GLY A 74 3.22 2.61 -1.91
C GLY A 74 2.68 3.56 -2.99
N ALA A 75 3.50 4.52 -3.41
CA ALA A 75 3.15 5.48 -4.47
C ALA A 75 3.06 4.80 -5.83
N ASN A 76 3.96 3.86 -6.14
CA ASN A 76 3.91 3.09 -7.37
C ASN A 76 2.55 2.37 -7.51
N SER A 77 2.13 1.65 -6.47
CA SER A 77 0.82 0.98 -6.44
C SER A 77 -0.35 1.95 -6.61
N LEU A 78 -0.36 3.07 -5.87
CA LEU A 78 -1.47 4.02 -5.93
C LEU A 78 -1.55 4.72 -7.29
N ILE A 79 -0.41 5.16 -7.84
CA ILE A 79 -0.34 5.82 -9.15
C ILE A 79 -0.80 4.87 -10.25
N ALA A 80 -0.28 3.63 -10.28
CA ALA A 80 -0.66 2.65 -11.29
C ALA A 80 -2.16 2.37 -11.27
N ARG A 81 -2.75 2.14 -10.09
CA ARG A 81 -4.21 1.94 -9.95
C ARG A 81 -5.02 3.17 -10.34
N SER A 82 -4.61 4.36 -9.90
CA SER A 82 -5.28 5.61 -10.25
C SER A 82 -5.23 5.89 -11.76
N MET A 83 -4.13 5.56 -12.44
CA MET A 83 -4.05 5.64 -13.90
C MET A 83 -5.04 4.68 -14.57
N GLY A 84 -5.16 3.44 -14.09
CA GLY A 84 -6.16 2.49 -14.60
C GLY A 84 -7.60 2.98 -14.39
N GLN A 85 -7.84 3.78 -13.34
CA GLN A 85 -9.14 4.39 -13.01
C GLN A 85 -9.39 5.74 -13.72
N ASN A 86 -8.45 6.22 -14.54
CA ASN A 86 -8.46 7.57 -15.11
C ASN A 86 -8.50 8.71 -14.07
N ASP A 87 -8.02 8.47 -12.84
CA ASP A 87 -7.92 9.45 -11.75
C ASP A 87 -6.51 10.08 -11.71
N GLU A 88 -6.20 10.90 -12.72
CA GLU A 88 -4.90 11.59 -12.79
C GLU A 88 -4.64 12.53 -11.62
N ALA A 89 -5.70 13.10 -11.03
CA ALA A 89 -5.58 14.02 -9.90
C ALA A 89 -4.99 13.32 -8.67
N THR A 90 -5.44 12.09 -8.38
CA THR A 90 -4.86 11.29 -7.31
C THR A 90 -3.42 10.87 -7.64
N ALA A 91 -3.11 10.53 -8.90
CA ALA A 91 -1.74 10.19 -9.31
C ALA A 91 -0.74 11.36 -9.12
N LYS A 92 -1.15 12.59 -9.49
CA LYS A 92 -0.36 13.82 -9.28
C LYS A 92 -0.09 14.07 -7.79
N LYS A 93 -1.13 13.96 -6.96
CA LYS A 93 -1.01 14.11 -5.49
C LYS A 93 -0.15 13.02 -4.86
N ALA A 94 -0.27 11.78 -5.35
CA ALA A 94 0.50 10.64 -4.88
C ALA A 94 2.01 10.78 -5.17
N SER A 95 2.37 11.24 -6.37
CA SER A 95 3.78 11.49 -6.71
C SER A 95 4.40 12.62 -5.90
N SER A 96 3.67 13.72 -5.68
CA SER A 96 4.13 14.83 -4.83
C SER A 96 4.25 14.42 -3.35
N PHE A 97 3.27 13.71 -2.80
CA PHE A 97 3.33 13.18 -1.44
C PHE A 97 4.49 12.20 -1.24
N CYS A 98 4.73 11.30 -2.21
CA CYS A 98 5.85 10.38 -2.18
C CYS A 98 7.19 11.09 -2.03
N PHE A 99 7.46 12.08 -2.90
CA PHE A 99 8.74 12.78 -2.93
C PHE A 99 8.97 13.65 -1.70
N TRP A 100 8.02 14.51 -1.35
CA TRP A 100 8.18 15.40 -0.19
C TRP A 100 8.07 14.65 1.14
N GLY A 101 7.16 13.66 1.21
CA GLY A 101 7.01 12.81 2.40
C GLY A 101 8.28 11.99 2.68
N SER A 102 8.90 11.42 1.64
CA SER A 102 10.15 10.67 1.82
C SER A 102 11.31 11.56 2.20
N ILE A 103 11.44 12.77 1.62
CA ILE A 103 12.48 13.74 1.99
C ILE A 103 12.33 14.16 3.45
N VAL A 104 11.12 14.51 3.91
CA VAL A 104 10.88 14.92 5.30
C VAL A 104 11.20 13.77 6.26
N ALA A 105 10.72 12.56 5.97
CA ALA A 105 11.03 11.39 6.80
C ALA A 105 12.54 11.12 6.87
N THR A 106 13.23 11.25 5.73
CA THR A 106 14.69 11.05 5.65
C THR A 106 15.45 12.12 6.42
N ALA A 107 15.07 13.40 6.28
CA ALA A 107 15.69 14.50 7.00
C ALA A 107 15.58 14.33 8.52
N ILE A 108 14.41 13.85 9.00
CA ILE A 108 14.22 13.51 10.42
C ILE A 108 15.18 12.39 10.84
N LEU A 109 15.30 11.32 10.05
CA LEU A 109 16.21 10.22 10.36
C LEU A 109 17.69 10.64 10.34
N CYS A 110 18.10 11.45 9.37
CA CYS A 110 19.45 12.02 9.30
C CYS A 110 19.76 12.85 10.55
N LEU A 111 18.80 13.68 10.99
CA LEU A 111 18.94 14.48 12.21
C LEU A 111 19.03 13.60 13.47
N VAL A 112 18.16 12.59 13.58
CA VAL A 112 18.19 11.64 14.70
C VAL A 112 19.52 10.90 14.75
N LEU A 113 20.00 10.38 13.62
CA LEU A 113 21.29 9.69 13.59
C LEU A 113 22.46 10.63 13.90
N ALA A 114 22.44 11.86 13.42
CA ALA A 114 23.49 12.84 13.72
C ALA A 114 23.57 13.18 15.22
N ILE A 115 22.41 13.38 15.88
CA ILE A 115 22.34 13.71 17.31
C ILE A 115 22.67 12.49 18.18
N PHE A 116 22.13 11.32 17.81
CA PHE A 116 22.23 10.09 18.59
C PHE A 116 23.24 9.09 18.02
N MET A 117 24.25 9.56 17.27
CA MET A 117 25.24 8.71 16.61
C MET A 117 25.88 7.73 17.61
N LYS A 118 26.43 8.26 18.71
CA LYS A 118 27.10 7.42 19.72
C LYS A 118 26.19 6.32 20.30
N PRO A 119 25.02 6.63 20.90
CA PRO A 119 24.17 5.59 21.48
C PRO A 119 23.63 4.60 20.45
N ILE A 120 23.33 5.04 19.22
CA ILE A 120 22.87 4.13 18.15
C ILE A 120 23.98 3.14 17.76
N LEU A 121 25.21 3.62 17.58
CA LEU A 121 26.35 2.77 17.22
C LEU A 121 26.71 1.79 18.33
N MET A 122 26.71 2.23 19.59
CA MET A 122 26.94 1.34 20.73
C MET A 122 25.85 0.26 20.81
N LEU A 123 24.58 0.61 20.56
CA LEU A 123 23.47 -0.36 20.51
C LEU A 123 23.58 -1.32 19.33
N ALA A 124 24.15 -0.88 18.20
CA ALA A 124 24.43 -1.71 17.05
C ALA A 124 25.65 -2.64 17.24
N GLY A 125 26.38 -2.51 18.35
CA GLY A 125 27.52 -3.37 18.69
C GLY A 125 28.89 -2.81 18.28
N ALA A 126 29.01 -1.50 18.04
CA ALA A 126 30.30 -0.86 17.83
C ALA A 126 31.12 -0.81 19.14
N ASP A 127 32.43 -1.06 19.01
CA ASP A 127 33.44 -0.96 20.06
C ASP A 127 34.45 0.16 19.75
N ASP A 128 35.45 0.36 20.62
CA ASP A 128 36.41 1.45 20.47
C ASP A 128 37.23 1.39 19.15
N LEU A 129 37.41 0.19 18.59
CA LEU A 129 38.18 -0.03 17.35
C LEU A 129 37.33 0.21 16.10
N THR A 130 36.04 -0.09 16.16
CA THR A 130 35.11 0.00 15.02
C THR A 130 34.31 1.29 15.00
N PHE A 131 34.13 1.94 16.16
CA PHE A 131 33.25 3.10 16.33
C PHE A 131 33.55 4.23 15.35
N ARG A 132 34.83 4.62 15.22
CA ARG A 132 35.22 5.74 14.35
C ARG A 132 34.88 5.44 12.89
N TYR A 133 35.28 4.27 12.40
CA TYR A 133 35.01 3.84 11.03
C TYR A 133 33.50 3.77 10.74
N THR A 134 32.71 3.21 11.65
CA THR A 134 31.25 3.13 11.50
C THR A 134 30.61 4.52 11.51
N ALA A 135 31.06 5.42 12.40
CA ALA A 135 30.54 6.77 12.50
C ALA A 135 30.84 7.60 11.25
N ASP A 136 32.08 7.53 10.75
CA ASP A 136 32.48 8.26 9.55
C ASP A 136 31.74 7.72 8.31
N TYR A 137 31.60 6.39 8.17
CA TYR A 137 30.81 5.79 7.10
C TYR A 137 29.36 6.31 7.09
N LEU A 138 28.68 6.26 8.23
CA LEU A 138 27.29 6.68 8.36
C LEU A 138 27.12 8.21 8.24
N LEU A 139 28.11 9.00 8.65
CA LEU A 139 28.09 10.43 8.42
C LEU A 139 27.97 10.75 6.92
N TYR A 140 28.81 10.14 6.08
CA TYR A 140 28.81 10.42 4.65
C TYR A 140 27.61 9.77 3.94
N VAL A 141 27.35 8.49 4.15
CA VAL A 141 26.34 7.77 3.36
C VAL A 141 24.91 8.04 3.84
N PHE A 142 24.72 8.29 5.14
CA PHE A 142 23.40 8.45 5.76
C PHE A 142 23.09 9.90 6.09
N VAL A 143 23.92 10.58 6.89
CA VAL A 143 23.60 11.93 7.37
C VAL A 143 23.67 12.93 6.21
N ILE A 144 24.73 12.87 5.40
CA ILE A 144 24.93 13.75 4.24
C ILE A 144 24.23 13.17 3.00
N GLY A 145 24.49 11.88 2.70
CA GLY A 145 24.01 11.19 1.50
C GLY A 145 22.57 10.69 1.55
N GLY A 146 21.91 10.68 2.72
CA GLY A 146 20.62 10.01 2.90
C GLY A 146 19.49 10.57 2.04
N ILE A 147 19.40 11.90 1.92
CA ILE A 147 18.37 12.55 1.09
C ILE A 147 18.53 12.15 -0.39
N PRO A 148 19.72 12.28 -1.02
CA PRO A 148 19.96 11.75 -2.36
C PRO A 148 19.57 10.28 -2.53
N THR A 149 19.95 9.41 -1.59
CA THR A 149 19.65 7.98 -1.64
C THR A 149 18.14 7.71 -1.66
N VAL A 150 17.40 8.27 -0.70
CA VAL A 150 15.95 8.03 -0.60
C VAL A 150 15.19 8.69 -1.75
N ALA A 151 15.56 9.92 -2.12
CA ALA A 151 14.92 10.62 -3.23
C ALA A 151 15.17 9.89 -4.56
N GLY A 152 16.40 9.45 -4.83
CA GLY A 152 16.74 8.68 -6.03
C GLY A 152 15.93 7.38 -6.14
N LEU A 153 15.89 6.59 -5.06
CA LEU A 153 15.09 5.36 -5.00
C LEU A 153 13.59 5.62 -5.17
N ALA A 154 13.05 6.63 -4.47
CA ALA A 154 11.64 7.00 -4.55
C ALA A 154 11.26 7.43 -5.97
N LEU A 155 12.07 8.28 -6.61
CA LEU A 155 11.87 8.68 -8.01
C LEU A 155 11.95 7.48 -8.96
N GLY A 156 12.88 6.55 -8.73
CA GLY A 156 12.95 5.30 -9.48
C GLY A 156 11.67 4.46 -9.39
N HIS A 157 10.98 4.46 -8.24
CA HIS A 157 9.65 3.83 -8.12
C HIS A 157 8.54 4.62 -8.83
N LEU A 158 8.55 5.96 -8.76
CA LEU A 158 7.58 6.80 -9.45
C LEU A 158 7.67 6.66 -10.97
N VAL A 159 8.88 6.67 -11.53
CA VAL A 159 9.15 6.49 -12.96
C VAL A 159 8.70 5.09 -13.42
N ARG A 160 8.88 4.05 -12.59
CA ARG A 160 8.32 2.70 -12.83
C ARG A 160 6.80 2.69 -12.87
N ALA A 161 6.14 3.45 -11.99
CA ALA A 161 4.68 3.48 -11.88
C ALA A 161 3.97 3.85 -13.19
N VAL A 162 4.60 4.72 -14.00
CA VAL A 162 4.09 5.17 -15.31
C VAL A 162 4.59 4.33 -16.49
N GLY A 163 5.28 3.20 -16.23
CA GLY A 163 5.75 2.27 -17.26
C GLY A 163 7.10 2.62 -17.90
N LYS A 164 7.80 3.65 -17.39
CA LYS A 164 9.15 4.05 -17.84
C LYS A 164 10.25 3.23 -17.16
N THR A 165 10.08 1.91 -17.18
CA THR A 165 10.95 1.00 -16.41
C THR A 165 12.38 0.92 -16.94
N ARG A 166 12.59 1.23 -18.23
CA ARG A 166 13.95 1.35 -18.79
C ARG A 166 14.67 2.54 -18.18
N GLU A 167 14.04 3.70 -18.15
CA GLU A 167 14.59 4.92 -17.56
C GLU A 167 14.84 4.73 -16.06
N ALA A 168 13.90 4.08 -15.35
CA ALA A 168 14.10 3.68 -13.97
C ALA A 168 15.31 2.77 -13.75
N GLY A 169 15.46 1.74 -14.59
CA GLY A 169 16.58 0.82 -14.51
C GLY A 169 17.92 1.49 -14.82
N VAL A 170 17.97 2.34 -15.85
CA VAL A 170 19.18 3.10 -16.22
C VAL A 170 19.60 4.05 -15.11
N GLY A 171 18.67 4.77 -14.47
CA GLY A 171 19.03 5.68 -13.38
C GLY A 171 19.66 4.98 -12.18
N LEU A 172 19.16 3.78 -11.84
CA LEU A 172 19.73 2.96 -10.79
C LEU A 172 21.09 2.36 -11.21
N ALA A 173 21.19 1.93 -12.48
CA ALA A 173 22.41 1.39 -13.06
C ALA A 173 23.56 2.41 -13.07
N ILE A 174 23.28 3.66 -13.46
CA ILE A 174 24.27 4.74 -13.48
C ILE A 174 24.85 4.96 -12.08
N GLY A 175 24.00 4.97 -11.04
CA GLY A 175 24.46 5.07 -9.66
C GLY A 175 25.39 3.92 -9.28
N GLY A 176 24.97 2.67 -9.49
CA GLY A 176 25.79 1.51 -9.14
C GLY A 176 27.10 1.42 -9.93
N ILE A 177 27.08 1.69 -11.24
CA ILE A 177 28.30 1.69 -12.08
C ILE A 177 29.25 2.79 -11.63
N LEU A 178 28.73 3.99 -11.33
CA LEU A 178 29.56 5.08 -10.84
C LEU A 178 30.19 4.76 -9.49
N ASN A 179 29.46 4.12 -8.57
CA ASN A 179 30.00 3.68 -7.29
C ASN A 179 31.15 2.69 -7.47
N ILE A 180 30.98 1.65 -8.32
CA ILE A 180 32.06 0.69 -8.64
C ILE A 180 33.32 1.38 -9.18
N ILE A 181 33.17 2.47 -9.95
CA ILE A 181 34.29 3.24 -10.50
C ILE A 181 34.93 4.13 -9.43
N LEU A 182 34.12 4.76 -8.58
CA LEU A 182 34.59 5.73 -7.58
C LEU A 182 35.22 5.04 -6.37
N ASP A 183 34.76 3.85 -5.99
CA ASP A 183 35.27 3.12 -4.81
C ASP A 183 36.79 2.94 -4.83
N PRO A 184 37.44 2.36 -5.87
CA PRO A 184 38.90 2.21 -5.85
C PRO A 184 39.63 3.57 -5.84
N ILE A 185 39.03 4.61 -6.42
CA ILE A 185 39.62 5.95 -6.44
C ILE A 185 39.64 6.53 -5.02
N PHE A 186 38.52 6.51 -4.32
CA PHE A 186 38.46 7.08 -2.97
C PHE A 186 39.09 6.16 -1.91
N VAL A 187 38.85 4.86 -1.98
CA VAL A 187 39.32 3.89 -0.99
C VAL A 187 40.82 3.68 -1.10
N LEU A 188 41.34 3.43 -2.32
CA LEU A 188 42.73 3.02 -2.52
C LEU A 188 43.63 4.17 -3.01
N VAL A 189 43.20 4.96 -3.99
CA VAL A 189 44.06 6.02 -4.58
C VAL A 189 44.18 7.23 -3.65
N PHE A 190 43.09 7.63 -3.00
CA PHE A 190 43.09 8.70 -2.00
C PHE A 190 43.28 8.22 -0.56
N ASP A 191 43.44 6.91 -0.35
CA ASP A 191 43.69 6.29 0.97
C ASP A 191 42.66 6.70 2.04
N MET A 192 41.39 6.83 1.65
CA MET A 192 40.31 7.25 2.57
C MET A 192 39.60 6.08 3.25
N GLY A 193 39.99 4.83 2.93
CA GLY A 193 39.41 3.61 3.49
C GLY A 193 37.88 3.58 3.41
N VAL A 194 37.23 3.14 4.49
CA VAL A 194 35.76 3.07 4.66
C VAL A 194 35.05 4.39 4.35
N SER A 195 35.62 5.53 4.75
CA SER A 195 35.03 6.85 4.49
C SER A 195 35.00 7.17 2.99
N GLY A 196 36.00 6.70 2.24
CA GLY A 196 36.06 6.83 0.79
C GLY A 196 34.90 6.12 0.09
N ALA A 197 34.59 4.88 0.48
CA ALA A 197 33.46 4.14 -0.08
C ALA A 197 32.11 4.81 0.24
N ALA A 198 31.96 5.35 1.45
CA ALA A 198 30.76 6.08 1.84
C ALA A 198 30.53 7.34 0.98
N ILE A 199 31.62 8.08 0.68
CA ILE A 199 31.59 9.26 -0.20
C ILE A 199 31.26 8.85 -1.63
N ALA A 200 31.90 7.79 -2.15
CA ALA A 200 31.61 7.24 -3.47
C ALA A 200 30.13 6.87 -3.62
N THR A 201 29.55 6.22 -2.61
CA THR A 201 28.13 5.88 -2.55
C THR A 201 27.25 7.13 -2.53
N ALA A 202 27.57 8.13 -1.71
CA ALA A 202 26.79 9.37 -1.60
C ALA A 202 26.79 10.17 -2.92
N ILE A 203 27.95 10.30 -3.57
CA ILE A 203 28.08 10.95 -4.89
C ILE A 203 27.26 10.19 -5.94
N SER A 204 27.37 8.86 -5.94
CA SER A 204 26.68 8.01 -6.91
C SER A 204 25.16 8.10 -6.81
N ASN A 205 24.62 8.11 -5.58
CA ASN A 205 23.19 8.34 -5.34
C ASN A 205 22.77 9.77 -5.72
N THR A 206 23.63 10.77 -5.53
CA THR A 206 23.39 12.15 -5.98
C THR A 206 23.29 12.25 -7.49
N VAL A 207 24.19 11.59 -8.22
CA VAL A 207 24.13 11.53 -9.69
C VAL A 207 22.86 10.79 -10.17
N SER A 208 22.48 9.70 -9.50
CA SER A 208 21.23 8.99 -9.79
C SER A 208 20.00 9.87 -9.57
N LEU A 209 19.96 10.64 -8.47
CA LEU A 209 18.90 11.62 -8.20
C LEU A 209 18.85 12.69 -9.32
N ILE A 210 19.98 13.28 -9.69
CA ILE A 210 20.05 14.29 -10.77
C ILE A 210 19.52 13.69 -12.08
N PHE A 211 19.93 12.47 -12.41
CA PHE A 211 19.42 11.75 -13.59
C PHE A 211 17.88 11.63 -13.55
N PHE A 212 17.30 11.24 -12.42
CA PHE A 212 15.84 11.12 -12.31
C PHE A 212 15.12 12.46 -12.40
N LEU A 213 15.69 13.54 -11.86
CA LEU A 213 15.16 14.89 -12.04
C LEU A 213 15.17 15.32 -13.52
N VAL A 214 16.23 15.00 -14.25
CA VAL A 214 16.32 15.24 -15.71
C VAL A 214 15.30 14.41 -16.48
N VAL A 215 15.13 13.13 -16.14
CA VAL A 215 14.10 12.27 -16.75
C VAL A 215 12.72 12.85 -16.53
N LEU A 216 12.37 13.21 -15.28
CA LEU A 216 11.09 13.82 -14.95
C LEU A 216 10.86 15.12 -15.69
N PHE A 217 11.88 15.97 -15.82
CA PHE A 217 11.79 17.19 -16.58
C PHE A 217 11.50 16.92 -18.08
N LYS A 218 12.12 15.90 -18.68
CA LYS A 218 11.88 15.50 -20.07
C LYS A 218 10.46 14.95 -20.29
N ILE A 219 9.93 14.17 -19.34
CA ILE A 219 8.61 13.53 -19.50
C ILE A 219 7.43 14.36 -18.96
N ARG A 220 7.68 15.51 -18.32
CA ARG A 220 6.67 16.35 -17.62
C ARG A 220 5.43 16.70 -18.44
N GLY A 221 5.56 16.83 -19.77
CA GLY A 221 4.43 17.16 -20.66
C GLY A 221 3.49 15.99 -20.95
N ASN A 222 3.96 14.75 -20.76
CA ASN A 222 3.25 13.52 -21.15
C ASN A 222 3.06 12.55 -19.97
N THR A 223 3.19 13.03 -18.72
CA THR A 223 3.10 12.19 -17.52
C THR A 223 2.20 12.81 -16.47
N CYS A 224 1.58 11.96 -15.64
CA CYS A 224 0.86 12.38 -14.45
C CYS A 224 1.78 12.64 -13.24
N LEU A 225 3.08 12.35 -13.35
CA LEU A 225 4.04 12.57 -12.25
C LEU A 225 4.34 14.05 -12.06
N THR A 226 4.36 14.50 -10.80
CA THR A 226 4.74 15.87 -10.44
C THR A 226 5.44 15.92 -9.09
N LEU A 227 6.45 16.79 -9.00
CA LEU A 227 7.14 17.11 -7.74
C LEU A 227 6.68 18.44 -7.16
N SER A 228 5.66 19.07 -7.75
CA SER A 228 5.20 20.39 -7.32
C SER A 228 4.70 20.34 -5.87
N PRO A 229 5.26 21.16 -4.95
CA PRO A 229 4.79 21.25 -3.57
C PRO A 229 3.30 21.62 -3.48
N LYS A 230 2.77 22.35 -4.48
CA LYS A 230 1.34 22.72 -4.54
C LYS A 230 0.40 21.51 -4.64
N GLN A 231 0.91 20.37 -5.11
CA GLN A 231 0.14 19.12 -5.21
C GLN A 231 0.30 18.23 -3.98
N PHE A 232 1.13 18.63 -3.01
CA PHE A 232 1.30 17.88 -1.77
C PHE A 232 -0.01 17.85 -1.00
N THR A 233 -0.37 16.69 -0.45
CA THR A 233 -1.59 16.55 0.33
C THR A 233 -1.47 15.46 1.38
N MET A 234 -2.02 15.72 2.56
CA MET A 234 -2.15 14.74 3.65
C MET A 234 -3.50 14.02 3.64
N LYS A 235 -4.33 14.23 2.60
CA LYS A 235 -5.64 13.57 2.48
C LYS A 235 -5.48 12.06 2.60
N ARG A 236 -6.33 11.45 3.43
CA ARG A 236 -6.33 10.01 3.76
C ARG A 236 -6.24 9.10 2.53
N LYS A 237 -6.96 9.41 1.45
CA LYS A 237 -6.92 8.64 0.19
C LYS A 237 -5.49 8.50 -0.37
N VAL A 238 -4.66 9.54 -0.23
CA VAL A 238 -3.28 9.56 -0.72
C VAL A 238 -2.30 9.08 0.35
N SER A 239 -2.29 9.73 1.51
CA SER A 239 -1.30 9.45 2.58
C SER A 239 -1.43 8.02 3.10
N LEU A 240 -2.62 7.62 3.57
CA LEU A 240 -2.89 6.25 4.01
C LEU A 240 -2.86 5.27 2.85
N GLY A 241 -3.26 5.67 1.63
CA GLY A 241 -3.15 4.81 0.44
C GLY A 241 -1.71 4.40 0.11
N ILE A 242 -0.76 5.30 0.30
CA ILE A 242 0.68 5.08 0.07
C ILE A 242 1.31 4.36 1.25
N LEU A 243 1.22 4.95 2.45
CA LEU A 243 1.89 4.44 3.64
C LEU A 243 1.43 3.03 4.01
N SER A 244 0.14 2.73 3.85
CA SER A 244 -0.35 1.39 4.17
C SER A 244 0.20 0.30 3.24
N VAL A 245 0.37 0.60 1.94
CA VAL A 245 0.93 -0.34 0.96
C VAL A 245 2.44 -0.46 1.09
N GLY A 246 3.14 0.64 1.39
CA GLY A 246 4.59 0.62 1.55
C GLY A 246 5.06 0.08 2.91
N PHE A 247 4.25 0.16 3.96
CA PHE A 247 4.64 -0.29 5.30
C PHE A 247 5.07 -1.77 5.35
N PRO A 248 4.33 -2.73 4.75
CA PRO A 248 4.79 -4.12 4.64
C PRO A 248 6.15 -4.25 3.93
N ALA A 249 6.40 -3.47 2.87
CA ALA A 249 7.66 -3.52 2.13
C ALA A 249 8.82 -2.93 2.94
N ALA A 250 8.57 -1.84 3.68
CA ALA A 250 9.55 -1.21 4.55
C ALA A 250 9.94 -2.12 5.73
N ILE A 251 8.95 -2.67 6.44
CA ILE A 251 9.21 -3.53 7.60
C ILE A 251 9.89 -4.84 7.19
N SER A 252 9.55 -5.38 6.01
CA SER A 252 10.16 -6.64 5.51
C SER A 252 11.67 -6.52 5.35
N VAL A 253 12.15 -5.37 4.88
CA VAL A 253 13.59 -5.10 4.73
C VAL A 253 14.30 -5.14 6.08
N LEU A 254 13.71 -4.52 7.12
CA LEU A 254 14.28 -4.54 8.48
C LEU A 254 14.20 -5.94 9.11
N LEU A 255 13.12 -6.67 8.84
CA LEU A 255 12.91 -8.03 9.33
C LEU A 255 13.90 -9.03 8.73
N VAL A 256 14.35 -8.81 7.49
CA VAL A 256 15.44 -9.60 6.89
C VAL A 256 16.74 -9.43 7.68
N CYS A 257 17.11 -8.19 8.04
CA CYS A 257 18.29 -7.94 8.88
C CYS A 257 18.17 -8.65 10.23
N PHE A 258 17.01 -8.55 10.88
CA PHE A 258 16.73 -9.26 12.13
C PHE A 258 16.88 -10.77 11.99
N SER A 259 16.35 -11.37 10.92
CA SER A 259 16.48 -12.81 10.65
C SER A 259 17.93 -13.25 10.49
N ILE A 260 18.74 -12.48 9.74
CA ILE A 260 20.17 -12.77 9.57
C ILE A 260 20.88 -12.69 10.93
N SER A 261 20.67 -11.61 11.69
CA SER A 261 21.30 -11.43 13.00
C SER A 261 20.92 -12.52 14.01
N LEU A 262 19.64 -12.91 14.06
CA LEU A 262 19.17 -13.97 14.96
C LEU A 262 19.81 -15.32 14.61
N LEU A 263 19.83 -15.67 13.32
CA LEU A 263 20.39 -16.95 12.88
C LEU A 263 21.90 -17.01 13.12
N THR A 264 22.63 -15.94 12.78
CA THR A 264 24.07 -15.82 13.07
C THR A 264 24.35 -15.93 14.57
N ALA A 265 23.56 -15.25 15.41
CA ALA A 265 23.74 -15.30 16.86
C ALA A 265 23.56 -16.71 17.42
N LEU A 266 22.62 -17.51 16.89
CA LEU A 266 22.44 -18.90 17.30
C LEU A 266 23.58 -19.79 16.80
N ILE A 267 23.99 -19.63 15.53
CA ILE A 267 25.12 -20.39 14.95
C ILE A 267 26.40 -20.20 15.77
N LEU A 268 26.71 -18.99 16.21
CA LEU A 268 27.91 -18.67 16.99
C LEU A 268 27.97 -19.38 18.36
N ARG A 269 26.86 -19.93 18.86
CA ARG A 269 26.82 -20.64 20.16
C ARG A 269 27.29 -22.10 20.05
N HIS A 270 27.41 -22.63 18.84
CA HIS A 270 27.83 -24.01 18.60
C HIS A 270 29.35 -24.14 18.45
N GLU A 271 29.83 -25.37 18.60
CA GLU A 271 31.22 -25.70 18.26
C GLU A 271 31.51 -25.32 16.80
N ASN A 272 32.69 -24.75 16.55
CA ASN A 272 33.07 -24.19 15.26
C ASN A 272 32.13 -23.08 14.74
N GLY A 273 31.38 -22.42 15.62
CA GLY A 273 30.40 -21.39 15.27
C GLY A 273 30.94 -20.28 14.37
N ASN A 274 32.21 -19.88 14.50
CA ASN A 274 32.84 -18.89 13.62
C ASN A 274 32.94 -19.36 12.15
N ILE A 275 33.33 -20.62 11.94
CA ILE A 275 33.44 -21.23 10.59
C ILE A 275 32.05 -21.37 9.98
N ILE A 276 31.08 -21.82 10.78
CA ILE A 276 29.69 -22.01 10.32
C ILE A 276 29.03 -20.66 10.03
N ALA A 277 29.29 -19.62 10.83
CA ALA A 277 28.79 -18.27 10.60
C ALA A 277 29.40 -17.66 9.33
N ALA A 278 30.68 -17.90 9.05
CA ALA A 278 31.31 -17.52 7.79
C ALA A 278 30.66 -18.23 6.59
N ALA A 279 30.44 -19.54 6.70
CA ALA A 279 29.73 -20.33 5.68
C ALA A 279 28.28 -19.84 5.44
N TYR A 280 27.55 -19.50 6.51
CA TYR A 280 26.22 -18.90 6.41
C TYR A 280 26.27 -17.51 5.75
N GLY A 281 27.25 -16.68 6.09
CA GLY A 281 27.45 -15.37 5.48
C GLY A 281 27.63 -15.47 3.96
N VAL A 282 28.44 -16.41 3.48
CA VAL A 282 28.60 -16.70 2.05
C VAL A 282 27.28 -17.23 1.45
N THR A 283 26.63 -18.17 2.12
CA THR A 283 25.33 -18.72 1.68
C THR A 283 24.27 -17.62 1.52
N ALA A 284 24.17 -16.71 2.49
CA ALA A 284 23.26 -15.58 2.46
C ALA A 284 23.58 -14.64 1.28
N LYS A 285 24.87 -14.37 1.00
CA LYS A 285 25.30 -13.61 -0.18
C LYS A 285 24.95 -14.30 -1.50
N CYS A 286 25.07 -15.61 -1.62
CA CYS A 286 24.57 -16.33 -2.80
C CYS A 286 23.04 -16.20 -2.93
N GLY A 287 22.35 -16.24 -1.79
CA GLY A 287 20.90 -16.09 -1.70
C GLY A 287 20.37 -14.73 -2.14
N THR A 288 21.10 -13.65 -1.90
CA THR A 288 20.68 -12.31 -2.33
C THR A 288 20.56 -12.21 -3.84
N ILE A 289 21.35 -12.96 -4.62
CA ILE A 289 21.24 -13.02 -6.09
C ILE A 289 19.85 -13.52 -6.51
N ALA A 290 19.42 -14.65 -5.97
CA ALA A 290 18.09 -15.21 -6.25
C ALA A 290 16.96 -14.27 -5.80
N LEU A 291 17.12 -13.62 -4.65
CA LEU A 291 16.15 -12.67 -4.12
C LEU A 291 15.99 -11.44 -5.03
N HIS A 292 17.09 -10.81 -5.45
CA HIS A 292 17.08 -9.60 -6.25
C HIS A 292 16.56 -9.83 -7.67
N ILE A 293 16.85 -10.97 -8.28
CA ILE A 293 16.24 -11.35 -9.57
C ILE A 293 14.71 -11.48 -9.40
N SER A 294 14.28 -12.08 -8.29
CA SER A 294 12.85 -12.22 -7.98
C SER A 294 12.16 -10.88 -7.75
N ILE A 295 12.78 -10.00 -6.95
CA ILE A 295 12.33 -8.62 -6.75
C ILE A 295 12.27 -7.88 -8.08
N GLY A 296 13.26 -8.08 -8.96
CA GLY A 296 13.32 -7.46 -10.28
C GLY A 296 12.12 -7.82 -11.16
N ILE A 297 11.76 -9.10 -11.21
CA ILE A 297 10.58 -9.55 -11.95
C ILE A 297 9.30 -9.03 -11.28
N ALA A 298 9.16 -9.23 -9.97
CA ALA A 298 7.94 -8.91 -9.22
C ALA A 298 7.64 -7.40 -9.24
N GLN A 299 8.64 -6.55 -8.98
CA GLN A 299 8.50 -5.09 -9.04
C GLN A 299 8.37 -4.59 -10.48
N GLY A 300 8.97 -5.27 -11.46
CA GLY A 300 8.85 -4.91 -12.87
C GLY A 300 7.41 -5.00 -13.37
N VAL A 301 6.69 -6.07 -13.01
CA VAL A 301 5.29 -6.27 -13.44
C VAL A 301 4.27 -5.59 -12.52
N MET A 302 4.68 -5.11 -11.35
CA MET A 302 3.80 -4.46 -10.36
C MET A 302 2.95 -3.30 -10.93
N PRO A 303 3.50 -2.33 -11.71
CA PRO A 303 2.71 -1.25 -12.29
C PRO A 303 1.66 -1.76 -13.29
N LEU A 304 2.01 -2.79 -14.08
CA LEU A 304 1.08 -3.39 -15.05
C LEU A 304 -0.09 -4.07 -14.33
N ILE A 305 0.18 -4.79 -13.23
CA ILE A 305 -0.86 -5.39 -12.39
C ILE A 305 -1.74 -4.30 -11.76
N GLY A 306 -1.12 -3.26 -11.19
CA GLY A 306 -1.84 -2.15 -10.55
C GLY A 306 -2.74 -1.40 -11.53
N TYR A 307 -2.23 -1.08 -12.72
CA TYR A 307 -3.00 -0.46 -13.78
C TYR A 307 -4.17 -1.33 -14.24
N SER A 308 -3.91 -2.58 -14.63
CA SER A 308 -4.96 -3.48 -15.14
C SER A 308 -6.02 -3.74 -14.06
N TYR A 309 -5.63 -3.82 -12.79
CA TYR A 309 -6.58 -3.91 -11.69
C TYR A 309 -7.42 -2.64 -11.53
N GLY A 310 -6.81 -1.46 -11.61
CA GLY A 310 -7.51 -0.17 -11.60
C GLY A 310 -8.49 -0.01 -12.75
N ALA A 311 -8.12 -0.50 -13.94
CA ALA A 311 -8.94 -0.51 -15.15
C ALA A 311 -9.98 -1.64 -15.19
N LYS A 312 -10.14 -2.41 -14.12
CA LYS A 312 -11.02 -3.60 -14.03
C LYS A 312 -10.73 -4.71 -15.07
N ASP A 313 -9.55 -4.71 -15.70
CA ASP A 313 -9.12 -5.75 -16.63
C ASP A 313 -8.56 -6.97 -15.88
N HIS A 314 -9.48 -7.74 -15.28
CA HIS A 314 -9.14 -8.92 -14.50
C HIS A 314 -8.53 -10.05 -15.34
N LYS A 315 -8.81 -10.09 -16.65
CA LYS A 315 -8.21 -11.06 -17.58
C LYS A 315 -6.72 -10.79 -17.71
N ARG A 316 -6.34 -9.54 -17.98
CA ARG A 316 -4.93 -9.14 -18.12
C ARG A 316 -4.16 -9.27 -16.81
N VAL A 317 -4.78 -8.96 -15.66
CA VAL A 317 -4.18 -9.24 -14.34
C VAL A 317 -3.83 -10.74 -14.20
N ARG A 318 -4.74 -11.64 -14.59
CA ARG A 318 -4.52 -13.09 -14.52
C ARG A 318 -3.41 -13.57 -15.45
N GLU A 319 -3.38 -13.05 -16.68
CA GLU A 319 -2.37 -13.42 -17.67
C GLU A 319 -0.96 -12.95 -17.25
N VAL A 320 -0.84 -11.69 -16.79
CA VAL A 320 0.43 -11.12 -16.30
C VAL A 320 0.93 -11.88 -15.09
N THR A 321 0.07 -12.12 -14.10
CA THR A 321 0.45 -12.85 -12.88
C THR A 321 0.84 -14.29 -13.17
N ARG A 322 0.09 -14.99 -14.04
CA ARG A 322 0.44 -16.37 -14.45
C ARG A 322 1.80 -16.43 -15.11
N LEU A 323 2.08 -15.53 -16.05
CA LEU A 323 3.38 -15.51 -16.74
C LEU A 323 4.52 -15.22 -15.77
N ALA A 324 4.36 -14.25 -14.88
CA ALA A 324 5.39 -13.93 -13.89
C ALA A 324 5.64 -15.10 -12.91
N PHE A 325 4.59 -15.81 -12.46
CA PHE A 325 4.76 -17.02 -11.66
C PHE A 325 5.50 -18.13 -12.41
N ILE A 326 5.21 -18.35 -13.69
CA ILE A 326 5.92 -19.36 -14.50
C ILE A 326 7.40 -19.01 -14.60
N ILE A 327 7.74 -17.75 -14.90
CA ILE A 327 9.14 -17.29 -15.01
C ILE A 327 9.87 -17.50 -13.68
N LEU A 328 9.27 -17.08 -12.56
CA LEU A 328 9.88 -17.22 -11.23
C LEU A 328 10.00 -18.67 -10.80
N TRP A 329 9.02 -19.51 -11.12
CA TRP A 329 9.08 -20.93 -10.83
C TRP A 329 10.22 -21.61 -11.59
N ILE A 330 10.31 -21.40 -12.91
CA ILE A 330 11.42 -21.92 -13.74
C ILE A 330 12.77 -21.43 -13.20
N PHE A 331 12.90 -20.14 -12.92
CA PHE A 331 14.11 -19.55 -12.36
C PHE A 331 14.49 -20.20 -11.02
N SER A 332 13.54 -20.31 -10.09
CA SER A 332 13.80 -20.87 -8.76
C SER A 332 14.20 -22.34 -8.79
N ILE A 333 13.60 -23.14 -9.69
CA ILE A 333 13.97 -24.54 -9.89
C ILE A 333 15.34 -24.66 -10.55
N ALA A 334 15.63 -23.84 -11.57
CA ALA A 334 16.95 -23.82 -12.20
C ALA A 334 18.04 -23.44 -11.20
N PHE A 335 17.81 -22.41 -10.37
CA PHE A 335 18.71 -22.00 -9.30
C PHE A 335 18.93 -23.13 -8.28
N LEU A 336 17.85 -23.75 -7.80
CA LEU A 336 17.92 -24.89 -6.88
C LEU A 336 18.76 -26.03 -7.47
N VAL A 337 18.45 -26.48 -8.69
CA VAL A 337 19.17 -27.58 -9.35
C VAL A 337 20.65 -27.24 -9.51
N LEU A 338 20.98 -26.03 -9.95
CA LEU A 338 22.37 -25.60 -10.12
C LEU A 338 23.13 -25.66 -8.79
N VAL A 339 22.54 -25.16 -7.70
CA VAL A 339 23.15 -25.22 -6.36
C VAL A 339 23.27 -26.64 -5.84
N GLN A 340 22.30 -27.53 -6.11
CA GLN A 340 22.40 -28.93 -5.70
C GLN A 340 23.55 -29.67 -6.40
N LEU A 341 23.75 -29.41 -7.70
CA LEU A 341 24.77 -30.09 -8.50
C LEU A 341 26.19 -29.65 -8.15
N ILE A 342 26.40 -28.35 -7.91
CA ILE A 342 27.74 -27.75 -7.74
C ILE A 342 27.81 -26.76 -6.56
N PRO A 343 27.45 -27.17 -5.33
CA PRO A 343 27.37 -26.25 -4.18
C PRO A 343 28.73 -25.65 -3.80
N ASP A 344 29.79 -26.44 -3.85
CA ASP A 344 31.13 -26.02 -3.44
C ASP A 344 31.66 -24.91 -4.34
N LEU A 345 31.24 -24.88 -5.62
CA LEU A 345 31.60 -23.79 -6.53
C LEU A 345 31.01 -22.45 -6.06
N PHE A 346 29.75 -22.45 -5.61
CA PHE A 346 29.12 -21.23 -5.10
C PHE A 346 29.84 -20.69 -3.87
N ILE A 347 30.31 -21.56 -2.98
CA ILE A 347 31.06 -21.14 -1.79
C ILE A 347 32.47 -20.68 -2.17
N LYS A 348 33.15 -21.44 -3.03
CA LYS A 348 34.51 -21.17 -3.50
C LYS A 348 34.63 -19.85 -4.25
N MET A 349 33.55 -19.36 -4.85
CA MET A 349 33.50 -18.02 -5.47
C MET A 349 33.74 -16.87 -4.48
N PHE A 350 33.52 -17.09 -3.18
CA PHE A 350 33.63 -16.05 -2.16
C PHE A 350 34.72 -16.31 -1.12
N ILE A 351 35.04 -17.58 -0.85
CA ILE A 351 36.04 -17.94 0.15
C ILE A 351 36.86 -19.15 -0.31
N ASP A 352 38.18 -19.08 -0.12
CA ASP A 352 39.12 -20.15 -0.48
C ASP A 352 39.72 -20.79 0.78
N ASP A 353 38.84 -21.28 1.66
CA ASP A 353 39.19 -22.04 2.87
C ASP A 353 38.48 -23.40 2.85
N ALA A 354 39.25 -24.49 2.87
CA ALA A 354 38.72 -25.84 2.68
C ALA A 354 37.70 -26.24 3.76
N ALA A 355 37.91 -25.81 5.01
CA ALA A 355 36.99 -26.10 6.11
C ALA A 355 35.65 -25.37 5.93
N THR A 356 35.69 -24.09 5.59
CA THR A 356 34.49 -23.28 5.33
C THR A 356 33.77 -23.74 4.05
N ILE A 357 34.50 -24.18 3.01
CA ILE A 357 33.90 -24.70 1.78
C ILE A 357 33.11 -25.98 2.06
N ALA A 358 33.65 -26.93 2.83
CA ALA A 358 32.96 -28.18 3.14
C ALA A 358 31.63 -27.93 3.91
N VAL A 359 31.68 -27.10 4.95
CA VAL A 359 30.49 -26.73 5.74
C VAL A 359 29.52 -25.90 4.91
N GLY A 360 30.03 -24.93 4.14
CA GLY A 360 29.22 -24.07 3.28
C GLY A 360 28.52 -24.83 2.18
N GLY A 361 29.15 -25.85 1.59
CA GLY A 361 28.56 -26.70 0.56
C GLY A 361 27.34 -27.46 1.08
N GLU A 362 27.43 -28.01 2.30
CA GLU A 362 26.28 -28.63 2.97
C GLU A 362 25.19 -27.60 3.30
N PHE A 363 25.59 -26.43 3.83
CA PHE A 363 24.67 -25.37 4.21
C PHE A 363 23.86 -24.89 3.00
N ILE A 364 24.52 -24.49 1.92
CA ILE A 364 23.86 -23.91 0.74
C ILE A 364 22.97 -24.93 0.03
N ARG A 365 23.33 -26.22 0.02
CA ARG A 365 22.46 -27.28 -0.49
C ARG A 365 21.12 -27.30 0.25
N ARG A 366 21.12 -27.26 1.57
CA ARG A 366 19.88 -27.29 2.36
C ARG A 366 19.14 -25.96 2.26
N TRP A 367 19.86 -24.86 2.37
CA TRP A 367 19.32 -23.50 2.32
C TRP A 367 18.62 -23.21 0.98
N SER A 368 19.19 -23.68 -0.15
CA SER A 368 18.68 -23.38 -1.50
C SER A 368 17.24 -23.83 -1.77
N TRP A 369 16.69 -24.76 -0.99
CA TRP A 369 15.27 -25.11 -1.05
C TRP A 369 14.35 -23.93 -0.75
N CYS A 370 14.81 -22.94 0.01
CA CYS A 370 14.06 -21.72 0.26
C CYS A 370 13.85 -20.88 -1.02
N ALA A 371 14.66 -21.07 -2.06
CA ALA A 371 14.59 -20.28 -3.29
C ALA A 371 13.19 -20.32 -3.91
N ILE A 372 12.53 -21.49 -3.93
CA ILE A 372 11.18 -21.63 -4.47
C ILE A 372 10.19 -20.76 -3.66
N GLY A 373 10.18 -20.91 -2.34
CA GLY A 373 9.30 -20.14 -1.46
C GLY A 373 9.57 -18.64 -1.55
N MET A 374 10.84 -18.25 -1.46
CA MET A 374 11.28 -16.87 -1.52
C MET A 374 10.88 -16.17 -2.82
N CYS A 375 11.14 -16.79 -3.98
CA CYS A 375 10.83 -16.22 -5.29
C CYS A 375 9.31 -16.05 -5.47
N LEU A 376 8.52 -17.05 -5.10
CA LEU A 376 7.07 -17.04 -5.30
C LEU A 376 6.35 -16.15 -4.28
N VAL A 377 6.81 -16.08 -3.04
CA VAL A 377 6.29 -15.15 -2.02
C VAL A 377 6.51 -13.70 -2.43
N ALA A 378 7.68 -13.37 -2.97
CA ALA A 378 7.95 -12.03 -3.49
C ALA A 378 6.93 -11.61 -4.58
N MET A 379 6.51 -12.55 -5.43
CA MET A 379 5.46 -12.30 -6.42
C MET A 379 4.08 -12.10 -5.79
N TYR A 380 3.71 -12.93 -4.79
CA TYR A 380 2.46 -12.73 -4.06
C TYR A 380 2.40 -11.35 -3.38
N ASP A 381 3.50 -10.94 -2.75
CA ASP A 381 3.60 -9.63 -2.10
C ASP A 381 3.46 -8.49 -3.12
N ALA A 382 4.16 -8.57 -4.25
CA ALA A 382 4.03 -7.58 -5.32
C ALA A 382 2.58 -7.50 -5.84
N ILE A 383 1.88 -8.63 -5.96
CA ILE A 383 0.46 -8.63 -6.36
C ILE A 383 -0.40 -7.95 -5.29
N PHE A 384 -0.28 -8.33 -4.02
CA PHE A 384 -1.08 -7.74 -2.94
C PHE A 384 -0.83 -6.24 -2.80
N GLN A 385 0.42 -5.82 -2.95
CA GLN A 385 0.79 -4.41 -2.93
C GLN A 385 0.25 -3.68 -4.17
N ALA A 386 0.36 -4.25 -5.38
CA ALA A 386 -0.15 -3.66 -6.62
C ALA A 386 -1.67 -3.41 -6.59
N VAL A 387 -2.45 -4.32 -5.99
CA VAL A 387 -3.90 -4.16 -5.85
C VAL A 387 -4.29 -3.35 -4.60
N GLY A 388 -3.33 -3.07 -3.71
CA GLY A 388 -3.51 -2.35 -2.45
C GLY A 388 -4.10 -3.15 -1.29
N LYS A 389 -4.03 -4.49 -1.36
CA LYS A 389 -4.34 -5.40 -0.24
C LYS A 389 -3.17 -5.54 0.71
N TRP A 390 -2.73 -4.41 1.25
CA TRP A 390 -1.53 -4.31 2.08
C TRP A 390 -1.57 -5.16 3.36
N LYS A 391 -2.75 -5.33 3.98
CA LYS A 391 -2.91 -6.18 5.17
C LYS A 391 -2.49 -7.62 4.90
N THR A 392 -2.78 -8.12 3.70
CA THR A 392 -2.42 -9.49 3.31
C THR A 392 -0.90 -9.63 3.20
N SER A 393 -0.22 -8.66 2.59
CA SER A 393 1.24 -8.63 2.51
C SER A 393 1.87 -8.48 3.92
N LEU A 394 1.27 -7.65 4.78
CA LEU A 394 1.75 -7.49 6.16
C LEU A 394 1.67 -8.79 6.95
N TRP A 395 0.54 -9.51 6.89
CA TRP A 395 0.38 -10.77 7.62
C TRP A 395 1.35 -11.84 7.13
N VAL A 396 1.61 -11.91 5.82
CA VAL A 396 2.63 -12.82 5.28
C VAL A 396 4.01 -12.47 5.83
N ALA A 397 4.40 -11.20 5.84
CA ALA A 397 5.69 -10.75 6.38
C ALA A 397 5.82 -11.03 7.89
N VAL A 398 4.81 -10.68 8.69
CA VAL A 398 4.81 -10.89 10.14
C VAL A 398 4.87 -12.38 10.49
N ILE A 399 4.02 -13.20 9.87
CA ILE A 399 4.01 -14.64 10.13
C ILE A 399 5.33 -15.27 9.70
N ARG A 400 5.90 -14.86 8.56
CA ARG A 400 7.18 -15.37 8.08
C ARG A 400 8.33 -15.01 9.02
N PHE A 401 8.51 -13.73 9.32
CA PHE A 401 9.74 -13.21 9.93
C PHE A 401 9.68 -13.07 11.46
N ILE A 402 8.51 -12.80 12.04
CA ILE A 402 8.36 -12.59 13.49
C ILE A 402 7.92 -13.86 14.19
N VAL A 403 7.06 -14.67 13.53
CA VAL A 403 6.51 -15.88 14.14
C VAL A 403 7.28 -17.13 13.71
N ALA A 404 7.20 -17.49 12.44
CA ALA A 404 7.73 -18.76 11.94
C ALA A 404 9.26 -18.79 12.04
N PHE A 405 9.96 -17.80 11.50
CA PHE A 405 11.42 -17.81 11.46
C PHE A 405 12.06 -17.93 12.86
N PRO A 406 11.72 -17.09 13.87
CA PRO A 406 12.29 -17.23 15.21
C PRO A 406 11.85 -18.52 15.91
N ALA A 407 10.59 -18.94 15.75
CA ALA A 407 10.12 -20.20 16.34
C ALA A 407 10.92 -21.39 15.82
N PHE A 408 11.12 -21.50 14.49
CA PHE A 408 11.90 -22.58 13.91
C PHE A 408 13.40 -22.44 14.19
N CYS A 409 13.94 -21.22 14.32
CA CYS A 409 15.29 -21.01 14.85
C CYS A 409 15.45 -21.73 16.19
N PHE A 410 14.66 -21.38 17.21
CA PHE A 410 14.82 -21.98 18.53
C PHE A 410 14.45 -23.47 18.60
N ILE A 411 13.40 -23.88 17.89
CA ILE A 411 12.94 -25.29 17.90
C ILE A 411 13.96 -26.20 17.21
N LEU A 412 14.42 -25.84 16.01
CA LEU A 412 15.34 -26.71 15.26
C LEU A 412 16.75 -26.67 15.82
N ASP A 413 17.15 -25.56 16.44
CA ASP A 413 18.39 -25.47 17.21
C ASP A 413 18.37 -26.45 18.40
N ALA A 414 17.28 -26.44 19.18
CA ALA A 414 17.15 -27.33 20.34
C ALA A 414 17.06 -28.82 19.97
N LEU A 415 16.43 -29.16 18.84
CA LEU A 415 16.21 -30.55 18.43
C LEU A 415 17.35 -31.15 17.60
N PHE A 416 17.98 -30.34 16.74
CA PHE A 416 18.91 -30.83 15.72
C PHE A 416 20.20 -29.99 15.63
N GLY A 417 20.39 -29.01 16.52
CA GLY A 417 21.54 -28.10 16.52
C GLY A 417 21.71 -27.37 15.18
N VAL A 418 22.97 -27.17 14.79
CA VAL A 418 23.34 -26.50 13.52
C VAL A 418 22.68 -27.13 12.30
N GLN A 419 22.54 -28.46 12.30
CA GLN A 419 21.94 -29.19 11.18
C GLN A 419 20.47 -28.80 10.98
N GLY A 420 19.77 -28.49 12.08
CA GLY A 420 18.43 -27.91 12.08
C GLY A 420 18.40 -26.45 11.63
N LEU A 421 19.37 -25.64 12.08
CA LEU A 421 19.48 -24.22 11.70
C LEU A 421 19.58 -24.00 10.18
N MET A 422 20.23 -24.92 9.47
CA MET A 422 20.32 -24.90 7.99
C MET A 422 18.95 -25.02 7.29
N TRP A 423 17.94 -25.59 7.94
CA TRP A 423 16.59 -25.80 7.39
C TRP A 423 15.58 -24.71 7.77
N VAL A 424 15.93 -23.79 8.68
CA VAL A 424 15.02 -22.74 9.15
C VAL A 424 14.48 -21.90 8.00
N GLN A 425 15.36 -21.41 7.13
CA GLN A 425 14.95 -20.56 6.00
C GLN A 425 14.04 -21.33 5.01
N PRO A 426 14.37 -22.54 4.51
CA PRO A 426 13.47 -23.36 3.70
C PRO A 426 12.08 -23.56 4.30
N ILE A 427 12.00 -23.87 5.59
CA ILE A 427 10.74 -24.14 6.29
C ILE A 427 9.91 -22.85 6.41
N ALA A 428 10.53 -21.75 6.86
CA ALA A 428 9.85 -20.46 6.99
C ALA A 428 9.32 -19.95 5.64
N ASP A 429 10.10 -20.08 4.57
CA ASP A 429 9.70 -19.69 3.21
C ASP A 429 8.58 -20.57 2.64
N THR A 430 8.58 -21.87 2.94
CA THR A 430 7.52 -22.78 2.52
C THR A 430 6.20 -22.47 3.23
N ILE A 431 6.24 -22.18 4.53
CA ILE A 431 5.06 -21.76 5.29
C ILE A 431 4.52 -20.43 4.75
N ALA A 432 5.40 -19.46 4.50
CA ALA A 432 5.02 -18.18 3.91
C ALA A 432 4.39 -18.37 2.52
N LEU A 433 4.93 -19.27 1.70
CA LEU A 433 4.38 -19.61 0.39
C LEU A 433 2.98 -20.20 0.49
N LEU A 434 2.78 -21.17 1.38
CA LEU A 434 1.47 -21.81 1.59
C LEU A 434 0.44 -20.78 2.06
N LEU A 435 0.80 -19.94 3.03
CA LEU A 435 -0.06 -18.86 3.52
C LEU A 435 -0.42 -17.88 2.40
N ALA A 436 0.58 -17.40 1.66
CA ALA A 436 0.38 -16.46 0.56
C ALA A 436 -0.51 -17.05 -0.53
N ALA A 437 -0.32 -18.33 -0.89
CA ALA A 437 -1.14 -19.05 -1.86
C ALA A 437 -2.59 -19.20 -1.40
N VAL A 438 -2.83 -19.52 -0.11
CA VAL A 438 -4.19 -19.60 0.46
C VAL A 438 -4.88 -18.24 0.43
N LEU A 439 -4.20 -17.19 0.88
CA LEU A 439 -4.72 -15.82 0.86
C LEU A 439 -5.01 -15.33 -0.56
N PHE A 440 -4.16 -15.69 -1.52
CA PHE A 440 -4.35 -15.36 -2.93
C PHE A 440 -5.52 -16.12 -3.55
N ARG A 441 -5.69 -17.41 -3.26
CA ARG A 441 -6.87 -18.19 -3.69
C ARG A 441 -8.16 -17.57 -3.19
N ARG A 442 -8.21 -17.16 -1.90
CA ARG A 442 -9.36 -16.44 -1.33
C ARG A 442 -9.61 -15.13 -2.07
N PHE A 443 -8.57 -14.33 -2.32
CA PHE A 443 -8.68 -13.09 -3.10
C PHE A 443 -9.23 -13.32 -4.51
N LYS A 444 -8.74 -14.33 -5.23
CA LYS A 444 -9.21 -14.67 -6.57
C LYS A 444 -10.68 -15.09 -6.58
N LYS A 445 -11.13 -15.81 -5.56
CA LYS A 445 -12.55 -16.22 -5.41
C LYS A 445 -13.47 -15.01 -5.20
N THR A 446 -13.02 -14.01 -4.43
CA THR A 446 -13.72 -12.73 -4.31
C THR A 446 -13.82 -12.02 -5.66
N LEU A 447 -12.75 -12.02 -6.46
CA LEU A 447 -12.74 -11.41 -7.79
C LEU A 447 -13.67 -12.11 -8.79
N SER A 448 -13.75 -13.45 -8.79
CA SER A 448 -14.69 -14.14 -9.69
C SER A 448 -16.14 -13.92 -9.26
N LYS A 449 -16.45 -13.92 -7.96
CA LYS A 449 -17.79 -13.57 -7.46
C LYS A 449 -18.23 -12.15 -7.86
N HIS A 450 -17.32 -11.18 -7.88
CA HIS A 450 -17.63 -9.81 -8.35
C HIS A 450 -17.74 -9.70 -9.88
N ALA A 451 -17.13 -10.62 -10.62
CA ALA A 451 -17.25 -10.69 -12.08
C ALA A 451 -18.46 -11.53 -12.54
N GLU A 452 -18.92 -12.46 -11.69
CA GLU A 452 -20.12 -13.29 -11.88
C GLU A 452 -21.39 -12.66 -11.32
N GLN A 453 -21.27 -11.73 -10.36
CA GLN A 453 -22.29 -10.72 -10.17
C GLN A 453 -22.22 -9.80 -11.40
N PRO A 454 -23.27 -9.71 -12.22
CA PRO A 454 -23.31 -8.68 -13.23
C PRO A 454 -23.09 -7.34 -12.52
N ASP A 455 -22.00 -6.64 -12.85
CA ASP A 455 -21.86 -5.20 -12.64
C ASP A 455 -22.93 -4.45 -13.48
N GLU A 456 -23.76 -5.16 -14.27
CA GLU A 456 -25.13 -4.74 -14.52
C GLU A 456 -25.92 -4.78 -13.21
N ILE A 457 -25.82 -3.69 -12.46
CA ILE A 457 -27.08 -3.02 -12.10
C ILE A 457 -27.82 -2.94 -13.45
N PRO A 458 -28.96 -3.65 -13.67
CA PRO A 458 -29.70 -3.47 -14.91
C PRO A 458 -29.83 -1.97 -15.07
N ALA A 459 -29.33 -1.42 -16.18
CA ALA A 459 -29.22 0.02 -16.36
C ALA A 459 -30.55 0.63 -15.93
N ILE A 460 -30.57 1.27 -14.76
CA ILE A 460 -31.79 1.89 -14.25
C ILE A 460 -32.02 3.00 -15.25
N GLN A 461 -33.01 2.79 -16.11
CA GLN A 461 -33.24 3.71 -17.20
C GLN A 461 -33.55 5.08 -16.58
N PRO A 462 -32.95 6.16 -17.09
CA PRO A 462 -33.28 7.50 -16.67
C PRO A 462 -34.80 7.68 -16.77
N THR A 463 -35.43 8.07 -15.66
CA THR A 463 -36.87 8.21 -15.58
C THR A 463 -37.22 9.68 -15.85
N THR A 464 -38.30 9.93 -16.59
CA THR A 464 -38.85 11.28 -16.76
C THR A 464 -39.73 11.73 -15.59
N ASN A 465 -39.91 10.86 -14.58
CA ASN A 465 -40.72 11.16 -13.40
C ASN A 465 -40.09 12.30 -12.61
N ARG A 466 -40.93 13.25 -12.18
CA ARG A 466 -40.53 14.32 -11.27
C ARG A 466 -40.54 13.80 -9.84
N ILE A 467 -39.40 13.86 -9.15
CA ILE A 467 -39.22 13.31 -7.81
C ILE A 467 -38.84 14.44 -6.85
N VAL A 468 -39.39 14.45 -5.64
CA VAL A 468 -38.93 15.35 -4.56
C VAL A 468 -38.09 14.54 -3.59
N THR A 469 -36.85 14.96 -3.34
CA THR A 469 -36.00 14.35 -2.32
C THR A 469 -35.81 15.32 -1.16
N ILE A 470 -35.97 14.84 0.07
CA ILE A 470 -35.87 15.66 1.28
C ILE A 470 -34.75 15.12 2.17
N SER A 471 -33.63 15.83 2.20
CA SER A 471 -32.57 15.67 3.18
C SER A 471 -32.85 16.60 4.39
N ARG A 472 -32.51 16.17 5.61
CA ARG A 472 -32.97 16.89 6.81
C ARG A 472 -32.14 16.65 8.06
N GLU A 473 -32.01 17.71 8.84
CA GLU A 473 -31.54 17.63 10.22
C GLU A 473 -32.54 16.88 11.13
N PHE A 474 -32.04 16.33 12.23
CA PHE A 474 -32.87 15.66 13.22
C PHE A 474 -33.65 16.70 14.03
N GLY A 475 -34.97 16.55 14.09
CA GLY A 475 -35.84 17.52 14.77
C GLY A 475 -36.28 18.72 13.92
N SER A 476 -35.79 18.88 12.68
CA SER A 476 -36.23 19.97 11.79
C SER A 476 -37.66 19.78 11.25
N GLY A 477 -38.30 18.62 11.43
CA GLY A 477 -39.63 18.36 10.91
C GLY A 477 -39.69 18.03 9.41
N GLY A 478 -38.55 17.83 8.75
CA GLY A 478 -38.50 17.42 7.33
C GLY A 478 -39.31 16.15 7.00
N ARG A 479 -39.51 15.24 7.97
CA ARG A 479 -40.39 14.06 7.79
C ARG A 479 -41.86 14.46 7.68
N THR A 480 -42.31 15.44 8.45
CA THR A 480 -43.69 15.96 8.40
C THR A 480 -43.91 16.72 7.10
N ILE A 481 -42.99 17.63 6.75
CA ILE A 481 -43.02 18.38 5.49
C ILE A 481 -43.10 17.42 4.29
N GLY A 482 -42.29 16.35 4.27
CA GLY A 482 -42.35 15.38 3.17
C GLY A 482 -43.68 14.63 3.03
N LYS A 483 -44.37 14.36 4.14
CA LYS A 483 -45.69 13.71 4.11
C LYS A 483 -46.78 14.67 3.63
N GLU A 484 -46.74 15.92 4.07
CA GLU A 484 -47.72 16.94 3.68
C GLU A 484 -47.54 17.36 2.21
N VAL A 485 -46.30 17.54 1.75
CA VAL A 485 -46.00 17.77 0.32
C VAL A 485 -46.55 16.64 -0.55
N ALA A 486 -46.33 15.40 -0.15
CA ALA A 486 -46.84 14.23 -0.89
C ALA A 486 -48.38 14.20 -0.93
N ALA A 487 -49.04 14.49 0.19
CA ALA A 487 -50.49 14.55 0.29
C ALA A 487 -51.08 15.67 -0.59
N GLU A 488 -50.49 16.86 -0.58
CA GLU A 488 -50.94 17.99 -1.40
C GLU A 488 -50.71 17.80 -2.90
N LEU A 489 -49.66 17.07 -3.28
CA LEU A 489 -49.34 16.74 -4.67
C LEU A 489 -50.06 15.49 -5.18
N GLY A 490 -50.71 14.71 -4.30
CA GLY A 490 -51.37 13.46 -4.67
C GLY A 490 -50.40 12.36 -5.11
N ILE A 491 -49.16 12.36 -4.59
CA ILE A 491 -48.10 11.39 -4.94
C ILE A 491 -47.65 10.61 -3.69
N PRO A 492 -47.12 9.37 -3.81
CA PRO A 492 -46.68 8.58 -2.66
C PRO A 492 -45.47 9.20 -1.93
N CYS A 493 -45.46 9.08 -0.59
CA CYS A 493 -44.34 9.46 0.27
C CYS A 493 -43.62 8.23 0.82
N TYR A 494 -42.34 8.10 0.52
CA TYR A 494 -41.52 7.00 1.02
C TYR A 494 -40.53 7.46 2.09
N ASP A 495 -40.79 7.02 3.32
CA ASP A 495 -39.96 7.30 4.50
C ASP A 495 -39.81 6.01 5.34
N SER A 496 -40.83 5.68 6.13
CA SER A 496 -40.80 4.49 6.99
C SER A 496 -41.03 3.20 6.18
N GLU A 497 -41.80 3.25 5.10
CA GLU A 497 -42.01 2.13 4.16
C GLU A 497 -40.74 1.74 3.40
N LEU A 498 -39.79 2.67 3.27
CA LEU A 498 -38.50 2.39 2.64
C LEU A 498 -37.71 1.37 3.48
N ILE A 499 -37.80 1.45 4.81
CA ILE A 499 -37.15 0.53 5.76
C ILE A 499 -37.60 -0.90 5.49
N GLU A 500 -38.90 -1.11 5.25
CA GLU A 500 -39.46 -2.43 5.01
C GLU A 500 -38.99 -3.01 3.68
N LYS A 501 -39.01 -2.21 2.62
CA LYS A 501 -38.54 -2.62 1.29
C LYS A 501 -37.03 -2.90 1.28
N ILE A 502 -36.24 -2.10 2.00
CA ILE A 502 -34.80 -2.31 2.15
C ILE A 502 -34.51 -3.55 2.99
N SER A 503 -35.25 -3.79 4.08
CA SER A 503 -35.14 -5.00 4.90
C SER A 503 -35.41 -6.25 4.07
N ALA A 504 -36.51 -6.26 3.29
CA ALA A 504 -36.83 -7.36 2.39
C ALA A 504 -35.77 -7.59 1.30
N GLN A 505 -35.20 -6.51 0.75
CA GLN A 505 -34.19 -6.58 -0.31
C GLN A 505 -32.79 -6.97 0.18
N SER A 506 -32.43 -6.59 1.41
CA SER A 506 -31.09 -6.79 1.99
C SER A 506 -30.98 -8.04 2.87
N GLY A 507 -32.12 -8.54 3.39
CA GLY A 507 -32.16 -9.65 4.35
C GLY A 507 -31.85 -9.24 5.80
N PHE A 508 -31.65 -7.94 6.09
CA PHE A 508 -31.41 -7.44 7.44
C PHE A 508 -32.73 -7.19 8.21
N ALA A 509 -32.69 -7.36 9.53
CA ALA A 509 -33.82 -7.05 10.41
C ALA A 509 -34.22 -5.57 10.33
N LYS A 510 -35.52 -5.27 10.45
CA LYS A 510 -36.06 -3.89 10.33
C LYS A 510 -35.36 -2.91 11.28
N GLU A 511 -35.15 -3.31 12.53
CA GLU A 511 -34.47 -2.50 13.56
C GLU A 511 -33.01 -2.19 13.18
N TYR A 512 -32.34 -3.10 12.48
CA TYR A 512 -30.98 -2.90 11.99
C TYR A 512 -30.94 -1.91 10.82
N VAL A 513 -31.89 -2.01 9.88
CA VAL A 513 -32.03 -1.08 8.74
C VAL A 513 -32.42 0.32 9.22
N GLU A 514 -33.28 0.43 10.23
CA GLU A 514 -33.66 1.72 10.82
C GLU A 514 -32.48 2.39 11.53
N LYS A 515 -31.67 1.60 12.26
CA LYS A 515 -30.54 2.11 13.04
C LYS A 515 -29.30 2.42 12.19
N TYR A 516 -29.02 1.66 11.14
CA TYR A 516 -27.78 1.80 10.35
C TYR A 516 -28.00 2.19 8.88
N GLY A 517 -29.25 2.38 8.47
CA GLY A 517 -29.59 2.83 7.12
C GLY A 517 -29.45 4.34 6.91
N GLU A 518 -29.33 5.12 7.97
CA GLU A 518 -29.07 6.57 7.90
C GLU A 518 -27.93 7.01 8.82
N ASP A 519 -27.51 6.15 9.76
CA ASP A 519 -26.51 6.47 10.78
C ASP A 519 -25.36 5.45 10.71
N THR A 520 -24.17 5.85 11.17
CA THR A 520 -23.00 4.95 11.29
C THR A 520 -22.96 4.23 12.64
N ILE A 521 -22.23 3.10 12.72
CA ILE A 521 -22.14 2.24 13.93
C ILE A 521 -21.39 2.94 15.07
N SER A 522 -20.40 3.76 14.73
CA SER A 522 -19.56 4.55 15.66
C SER A 522 -19.31 5.96 15.12
N ASP A 523 -19.07 6.90 16.02
CA ASP A 523 -18.58 8.26 15.70
C ASP A 523 -17.17 8.26 15.09
N ASN A 524 -16.42 7.17 15.30
CA ASN A 524 -15.08 6.98 14.78
C ASN A 524 -15.10 6.23 13.45
N LEU A 525 -14.75 6.93 12.36
CA LEU A 525 -14.60 6.38 11.01
C LEU A 525 -13.64 5.16 10.95
N TYR A 526 -12.70 5.05 11.88
CA TYR A 526 -11.82 3.89 12.02
C TYR A 526 -12.54 2.65 12.57
N GLU A 527 -13.43 2.81 13.55
CA GLU A 527 -14.21 1.71 14.11
C GLU A 527 -15.27 1.21 13.12
N ASN A 528 -15.91 2.11 12.35
CA ASN A 528 -16.80 1.70 11.25
C ASN A 528 -16.05 0.94 10.15
N ALA A 529 -14.80 1.32 9.86
CA ALA A 529 -13.97 0.59 8.90
C ALA A 529 -13.49 -0.78 9.42
N LEU A 530 -13.56 -0.99 10.74
CA LEU A 530 -13.23 -2.22 11.48
C LEU A 530 -14.45 -3.08 11.82
N ALA A 531 -15.66 -2.52 11.82
CA ALA A 531 -16.89 -3.21 12.17
C ALA A 531 -17.15 -4.39 11.22
N GLY A 532 -17.12 -5.60 11.78
CA GLY A 532 -17.60 -6.87 11.25
C GLY A 532 -17.66 -6.98 9.72
N ARG A 533 -16.51 -7.20 9.07
CA ARG A 533 -16.53 -7.61 7.65
C ARG A 533 -16.89 -9.08 7.57
N THR A 534 -18.01 -9.38 6.93
CA THR A 534 -18.42 -10.76 6.65
C THR A 534 -17.43 -11.45 5.71
N ALA A 535 -17.52 -12.78 5.62
CA ALA A 535 -16.61 -13.65 4.85
C ALA A 535 -16.47 -13.27 3.35
N ASP A 536 -17.33 -12.39 2.84
CA ASP A 536 -17.38 -11.89 1.46
C ASP A 536 -16.56 -10.59 1.24
N GLY A 537 -16.07 -9.95 2.31
CA GLY A 537 -15.25 -8.73 2.24
C GLY A 537 -16.01 -7.42 2.07
N GLN A 538 -17.35 -7.47 1.96
CA GLN A 538 -18.25 -6.31 2.10
C GLN A 538 -18.53 -6.06 3.58
N SER A 539 -18.58 -4.79 3.99
CA SER A 539 -19.17 -4.45 5.29
C SER A 539 -20.70 -4.62 5.19
N ASP A 540 -21.37 -4.93 6.29
CA ASP A 540 -22.84 -4.99 6.31
C ASP A 540 -23.47 -3.65 5.90
N SER A 541 -22.74 -2.54 6.15
CA SER A 541 -23.09 -1.19 5.69
C SER A 541 -23.05 -1.06 4.16
N ASP A 542 -22.10 -1.71 3.47
CA ASP A 542 -22.03 -1.69 2.00
C ASP A 542 -23.18 -2.48 1.38
N LYS A 543 -23.52 -3.65 1.94
CA LYS A 543 -24.69 -4.44 1.53
C LYS A 543 -25.98 -3.63 1.67
N LEU A 544 -26.10 -2.91 2.79
CA LEU A 544 -27.24 -2.05 3.06
C LEU A 544 -27.30 -0.87 2.07
N TRP A 545 -26.17 -0.22 1.78
CA TRP A 545 -26.07 0.86 0.80
C TRP A 545 -26.52 0.42 -0.60
N PHE A 546 -26.06 -0.74 -1.09
CA PHE A 546 -26.46 -1.24 -2.40
C PHE A 546 -27.95 -1.61 -2.46
N ALA A 547 -28.49 -2.23 -1.40
CA ALA A 547 -29.91 -2.52 -1.31
C ALA A 547 -30.75 -1.23 -1.30
N GLN A 548 -30.32 -0.20 -0.56
CA GLN A 548 -30.95 1.12 -0.54
C GLN A 548 -30.97 1.78 -1.91
N LYS A 549 -29.81 1.83 -2.57
CA LYS A 549 -29.69 2.39 -3.92
C LYS A 549 -30.67 1.73 -4.88
N LYS A 550 -30.75 0.39 -4.85
CA LYS A 550 -31.67 -0.37 -5.70
C LYS A 550 -33.13 -0.05 -5.41
N VAL A 551 -33.54 -0.02 -4.13
CA VAL A 551 -34.92 0.27 -3.73
C VAL A 551 -35.32 1.70 -4.11
N ILE A 552 -34.47 2.69 -3.85
CA ILE A 552 -34.75 4.10 -4.16
C ILE A 552 -34.91 4.30 -5.67
N SER A 553 -34.01 3.71 -6.46
CA SER A 553 -34.08 3.76 -7.92
C SER A 553 -35.31 3.06 -8.49
N ASP A 554 -35.68 1.89 -7.97
CA ASP A 554 -36.89 1.17 -8.39
C ASP A 554 -38.16 1.98 -8.10
N LEU A 555 -38.25 2.60 -6.91
CA LEU A 555 -39.38 3.45 -6.55
C LEU A 555 -39.50 4.68 -7.46
N ALA A 556 -38.37 5.34 -7.77
CA ALA A 556 -38.35 6.47 -8.70
C ALA A 556 -38.80 6.07 -10.13
N SER A 557 -38.51 4.84 -10.55
CA SER A 557 -38.93 4.34 -11.88
C SER A 557 -40.41 4.04 -12.00
N LYS A 558 -41.09 3.74 -10.89
CA LYS A 558 -42.52 3.39 -10.88
C LYS A 558 -43.46 4.58 -11.05
N GLY A 559 -43.01 5.78 -10.70
CA GLY A 559 -43.81 7.01 -10.85
C GLY A 559 -43.30 8.17 -9.99
N PRO A 560 -43.94 9.34 -10.10
CA PRO A 560 -43.65 10.49 -9.25
C PRO A 560 -43.82 10.17 -7.76
N CYS A 561 -42.89 10.61 -6.91
CA CYS A 561 -42.95 10.38 -5.47
C CYS A 561 -42.11 11.37 -4.66
N VAL A 562 -42.33 11.39 -3.34
CA VAL A 562 -41.50 12.09 -2.37
C VAL A 562 -40.66 11.08 -1.59
N ILE A 563 -39.35 11.25 -1.52
CA ILE A 563 -38.44 10.36 -0.77
C ILE A 563 -37.71 11.16 0.32
N VAL A 564 -37.79 10.70 1.57
CA VAL A 564 -37.17 11.37 2.72
C VAL A 564 -35.93 10.61 3.19
N GLY A 565 -34.76 11.27 3.15
CA GLY A 565 -33.49 10.77 3.69
C GLY A 565 -32.74 9.76 2.81
N ARG A 566 -31.87 8.95 3.45
CA ARG A 566 -31.09 7.83 2.86
C ARG A 566 -30.29 8.19 1.60
N CYS A 567 -29.76 9.41 1.54
CA CYS A 567 -28.98 9.92 0.41
C CYS A 567 -29.72 9.86 -0.94
N ALA A 568 -31.06 9.90 -0.93
CA ALA A 568 -31.88 9.82 -2.15
C ALA A 568 -31.55 10.93 -3.15
N ASP A 569 -31.22 12.13 -2.64
CA ASP A 569 -30.73 13.28 -3.39
C ASP A 569 -29.50 12.96 -4.24
N TYR A 570 -28.53 12.22 -3.68
CA TYR A 570 -27.33 11.82 -4.40
C TYR A 570 -27.58 10.62 -5.32
N ILE A 571 -28.37 9.65 -4.84
CA ILE A 571 -28.68 8.41 -5.59
C ILE A 571 -29.40 8.72 -6.90
N LEU A 572 -30.33 9.69 -6.89
CA LEU A 572 -31.20 10.00 -8.03
C LEU A 572 -30.71 11.17 -8.90
N ARG A 573 -29.61 11.83 -8.53
CA ARG A 573 -29.08 13.04 -9.20
C ARG A 573 -28.98 12.92 -10.73
N ASP A 574 -28.55 11.75 -11.21
CA ASP A 574 -28.35 11.47 -12.64
C ASP A 574 -29.40 10.48 -13.21
N LEU A 575 -30.42 10.12 -12.42
CA LEU A 575 -31.40 9.07 -12.76
C LEU A 575 -32.83 9.59 -12.92
N ALA A 576 -33.18 10.72 -12.32
CA ALA A 576 -34.52 11.29 -12.38
C ALA A 576 -34.49 12.82 -12.33
N ASN A 577 -35.57 13.44 -12.80
CA ASN A 577 -35.77 14.89 -12.64
C ASN A 577 -36.12 15.19 -11.17
N CYS A 578 -35.12 15.51 -10.37
CA CYS A 578 -35.25 15.66 -8.93
C CYS A 578 -35.28 17.12 -8.49
N LEU A 579 -36.27 17.48 -7.67
CA LEU A 579 -36.22 18.66 -6.81
C LEU A 579 -35.57 18.22 -5.48
N THR A 580 -34.34 18.66 -5.24
CA THR A 580 -33.56 18.30 -4.04
C THR A 580 -33.70 19.37 -2.96
N VAL A 581 -34.24 19.00 -1.81
CA VAL A 581 -34.57 19.93 -0.72
C VAL A 581 -33.83 19.56 0.56
N PHE A 582 -33.21 20.54 1.21
CA PHE A 582 -32.61 20.40 2.55
C PHE A 582 -33.41 21.19 3.59
N ILE A 583 -33.85 20.51 4.66
CA ILE A 583 -34.61 21.13 5.75
C ILE A 583 -33.78 21.23 7.03
N HIS A 584 -33.56 22.46 7.48
CA HIS A 584 -32.85 22.79 8.71
C HIS A 584 -33.71 23.65 9.67
N ALA A 585 -33.24 23.82 10.90
CA ALA A 585 -33.80 24.75 11.89
C ALA A 585 -32.80 24.99 13.04
N SER A 586 -32.96 26.06 13.82
CA SER A 586 -32.09 26.29 14.99
C SER A 586 -32.20 25.16 16.03
N ASP A 587 -31.11 24.94 16.79
CA ASP A 587 -31.05 23.90 17.86
C ASP A 587 -32.21 24.04 18.86
N GLU A 588 -32.59 25.27 19.20
CA GLU A 588 -33.69 25.61 20.11
C GLU A 588 -35.03 25.09 19.56
N LYS A 589 -35.36 25.46 18.31
CA LYS A 589 -36.61 25.04 17.66
C LYS A 589 -36.67 23.52 17.46
N ARG A 590 -35.53 22.90 17.13
CA ARG A 590 -35.41 21.44 17.01
C ARG A 590 -35.61 20.75 18.37
N ALA A 591 -35.04 21.29 19.44
CA ALA A 591 -35.18 20.75 20.79
C ALA A 591 -36.65 20.79 21.26
N ASP A 592 -37.32 21.93 21.11
CA ASP A 592 -38.73 22.11 21.46
C ASP A 592 -39.63 21.12 20.70
N ARG A 593 -39.37 20.95 19.40
CA ARG A 593 -40.11 20.00 18.54
C ARG A 593 -39.85 18.55 18.94
N ILE A 594 -38.62 18.18 19.29
CA ILE A 594 -38.32 16.80 19.73
C ILE A 594 -38.99 16.50 21.07
N VAL A 595 -39.00 17.44 22.01
CA VAL A 595 -39.64 17.26 23.31
C VAL A 595 -41.16 17.15 23.18
N SER A 596 -41.78 17.99 22.35
CA SER A 596 -43.23 17.94 22.11
C SER A 596 -43.68 16.67 21.36
N VAL A 597 -42.90 16.18 20.40
CA VAL A 597 -43.28 15.02 19.56
C VAL A 597 -42.89 13.68 20.19
N TYR A 598 -41.73 13.59 20.85
CA TYR A 598 -41.15 12.32 21.33
C TYR A 598 -41.04 12.22 22.85
N GLY A 599 -41.46 13.25 23.59
CA GLY A 599 -41.36 13.33 25.04
C GLY A 599 -39.94 13.60 25.55
N GLN A 600 -39.87 13.96 26.84
CA GLN A 600 -38.61 14.13 27.57
C GLN A 600 -37.94 12.77 27.81
N ARG A 601 -36.61 12.70 27.71
CA ARG A 601 -35.79 11.50 27.97
C ARG A 601 -34.59 11.88 28.84
N ASP A 602 -33.89 10.88 29.38
CA ASP A 602 -32.72 11.08 30.26
C ASP A 602 -31.55 11.83 29.59
N GLN A 603 -31.45 11.79 28.25
CA GLN A 603 -30.46 12.57 27.50
C GLN A 603 -31.00 13.94 27.09
N SER A 604 -30.18 14.98 27.29
CA SER A 604 -30.45 16.34 26.84
C SER A 604 -30.87 16.39 25.35
N PRO A 605 -31.96 17.09 25.00
CA PRO A 605 -32.44 17.23 23.62
C PRO A 605 -31.36 17.71 22.65
N ILE A 606 -30.51 18.65 23.06
CA ILE A 606 -29.42 19.22 22.25
C ILE A 606 -28.39 18.14 21.92
N ARG A 607 -27.99 17.34 22.92
CA ARG A 607 -27.01 16.25 22.72
C ARG A 607 -27.54 15.19 21.75
N ARG A 608 -28.83 14.89 21.80
CA ARG A 608 -29.50 13.96 20.88
C ARG A 608 -29.51 14.47 19.43
N ILE A 609 -29.72 15.77 19.23
CA ILE A 609 -29.65 16.41 17.90
C ILE A 609 -28.24 16.27 17.35
N GLN A 610 -27.24 16.71 18.12
CA GLN A 610 -25.84 16.71 17.69
C GLN A 610 -25.32 15.31 17.37
N ASP A 611 -25.61 14.30 18.21
CA ASP A 611 -25.17 12.92 17.99
C ASP A 611 -25.77 12.33 16.70
N LYS A 612 -27.07 12.59 16.43
CA LYS A 612 -27.72 12.08 15.22
C LYS A 612 -27.24 12.78 13.95
N ASP A 613 -27.18 14.10 13.97
CA ASP A 613 -26.78 14.87 12.79
C ASP A 613 -25.31 14.62 12.43
N LYS A 614 -24.45 14.45 13.44
CA LYS A 614 -23.05 14.03 13.23
C LYS A 614 -22.95 12.65 12.56
N LYS A 615 -23.73 11.66 13.00
CA LYS A 615 -23.75 10.32 12.41
C LYS A 615 -24.26 10.31 10.98
N ARG A 616 -25.29 11.11 10.69
CA ARG A 616 -25.83 11.30 9.33
C ARG A 616 -24.85 12.00 8.41
N LYS A 617 -24.18 13.05 8.89
CA LYS A 617 -23.11 13.73 8.16
C LYS A 617 -22.01 12.73 7.77
N ALA A 618 -21.55 11.93 8.74
CA ALA A 618 -20.53 10.93 8.49
C ALA A 618 -21.00 9.86 7.48
N TYR A 619 -22.23 9.34 7.62
CA TYR A 619 -22.80 8.38 6.68
C TYR A 619 -22.86 8.94 5.25
N TYR A 620 -23.40 10.14 5.10
CA TYR A 620 -23.54 10.81 3.82
C TYR A 620 -22.18 11.06 3.16
N GLU A 621 -21.19 11.57 3.89
CA GLU A 621 -19.84 11.82 3.37
C GLU A 621 -19.11 10.54 2.94
N ILE A 622 -19.31 9.43 3.67
CA ILE A 622 -18.70 8.12 3.33
C ILE A 622 -19.18 7.64 1.96
N TYR A 623 -20.48 7.72 1.69
CA TYR A 623 -21.08 7.11 0.50
C TYR A 623 -21.20 8.06 -0.70
N THR A 624 -21.32 9.36 -0.45
CA THR A 624 -21.45 10.37 -1.53
C THR A 624 -20.14 11.09 -1.84
N GLY A 625 -19.19 11.13 -0.89
CA GLY A 625 -18.00 11.95 -0.99
C GLY A 625 -18.25 13.47 -0.95
N THR A 626 -19.49 13.88 -0.66
CA THR A 626 -19.93 15.28 -0.59
C THR A 626 -20.31 15.68 0.83
N GLU A 627 -20.16 16.96 1.16
CA GLU A 627 -20.49 17.50 2.48
C GLU A 627 -22.01 17.61 2.67
N TRP A 628 -22.53 16.96 3.71
CA TRP A 628 -23.96 17.00 4.04
C TRP A 628 -24.39 18.39 4.54
N GLY A 629 -25.54 18.88 4.08
CA GLY A 629 -26.11 20.18 4.45
C GLY A 629 -25.48 21.39 3.75
N LYS A 630 -24.52 21.20 2.83
CA LYS A 630 -23.98 22.29 2.02
C LYS A 630 -25.00 22.74 0.97
N ALA A 631 -25.41 24.01 1.01
CA ALA A 631 -26.45 24.55 0.15
C ALA A 631 -26.25 24.28 -1.35
N ALA A 632 -25.01 24.32 -1.84
CA ALA A 632 -24.67 24.03 -3.24
C ALA A 632 -24.99 22.60 -3.72
N ASN A 633 -25.34 21.68 -2.82
CA ASN A 633 -25.71 20.30 -3.15
C ASN A 633 -27.23 20.12 -3.33
N TYR A 634 -28.02 21.16 -3.05
CA TYR A 634 -29.48 21.13 -3.05
C TYR A 634 -30.04 22.28 -3.90
N ASP A 635 -31.19 22.05 -4.52
CA ASP A 635 -31.91 23.09 -5.27
C ASP A 635 -32.58 24.09 -4.33
N LEU A 636 -32.98 23.62 -3.14
CA LEU A 636 -33.67 24.43 -2.14
C LEU A 636 -33.21 24.08 -0.72
N CYS A 637 -32.89 25.08 0.08
CA CYS A 637 -32.64 24.94 1.52
C CYS A 637 -33.65 25.78 2.29
N LEU A 638 -34.43 25.17 3.19
CA LEU A 638 -35.48 25.85 3.95
C LEU A 638 -35.24 25.76 5.45
N ASP A 639 -35.37 26.90 6.13
CA ASP A 639 -35.41 26.97 7.58
C ASP A 639 -36.86 26.81 8.08
N SER A 640 -37.18 25.59 8.50
CA SER A 640 -38.50 25.24 9.04
C SER A 640 -38.82 25.85 10.41
N GLY A 641 -37.81 26.36 11.12
CA GLY A 641 -37.97 27.04 12.40
C GLY A 641 -38.43 28.49 12.23
N VAL A 642 -38.06 29.13 11.12
CA VAL A 642 -38.46 30.50 10.76
C VAL A 642 -39.73 30.50 9.91
N LEU A 643 -39.80 29.65 8.88
CA LEU A 643 -40.90 29.64 7.91
C LEU A 643 -42.15 28.91 8.43
N GLY A 644 -41.98 27.94 9.33
CA GLY A 644 -43.05 27.01 9.70
C GLY A 644 -43.24 25.89 8.67
N ILE A 645 -43.95 24.83 9.06
CA ILE A 645 -44.16 23.63 8.23
C ILE A 645 -44.98 23.99 6.99
N ASP A 646 -46.14 24.64 7.17
CA ASP A 646 -47.08 24.97 6.11
C ASP A 646 -46.43 25.79 4.98
N GLN A 647 -45.61 26.78 5.33
CA GLN A 647 -44.92 27.61 4.35
C GLN A 647 -43.84 26.82 3.61
N CYS A 648 -43.09 25.93 4.29
CA CYS A 648 -42.16 25.04 3.62
C CYS A 648 -42.87 24.11 2.63
N VAL A 649 -44.01 23.54 3.01
CA VAL A 649 -44.83 22.68 2.14
C VAL A 649 -45.29 23.45 0.91
N LYS A 650 -45.85 24.65 1.10
CA LYS A 650 -46.30 25.53 0.02
C LYS A 650 -45.18 25.86 -0.96
N THR A 651 -44.00 26.24 -0.47
CA THR A 651 -42.86 26.58 -1.33
C THR A 651 -42.34 25.38 -2.12
N ILE A 652 -42.27 24.19 -1.52
CA ILE A 652 -41.87 22.98 -2.25
C ILE A 652 -42.89 22.64 -3.35
N LYS A 653 -44.18 22.79 -3.06
CA LYS A 653 -45.26 22.56 -4.02
C LYS A 653 -45.24 23.53 -5.20
N GLU A 654 -44.98 24.81 -4.97
CA GLU A 654 -44.88 25.82 -6.04
C GLU A 654 -43.70 25.58 -6.99
N LEU A 655 -42.65 24.90 -6.51
CA LEU A 655 -41.45 24.56 -7.27
C LEU A 655 -41.50 23.16 -7.91
N TYR A 656 -42.49 22.35 -7.55
CA TYR A 656 -42.78 21.04 -8.15
C TYR A 656 -43.71 21.20 -9.36
#